data_AF-A0A6N2LMJ5-F1
#
_entry.id   AF-A0A6N2LMJ5-F1
#
_cell.length_a   1.000
_cell.length_b   1.000
_cell.length_c   1.000
_cell.angle_alpha   90.00
_cell.angle_beta   90.00
_cell.angle_gamma   90.00
#
_symmetry.space_group_name_H-M   'P 1'
#
loop_
_entity.id
_entity.type
_entity.pdbx_description
1 polymer ?
#
loop_
_entity_poly.entity_id
_entity_poly.type
_entity_poly.pdbx_seq_one_letter_code
_entity_poly.pdbx_strand_id
1 'polypeptide(L)'
;MASSPISLLFKVHRREPELIKPAKPTPFELKPLSDIDDQEGLRFQIPILHFYRHRPSMQGKDPVQVIRDALAEALVFYYPFAGRLREGHNRKLTVECTGEGVLFIEADADVTLEQFGDALQPPFPCFEELLFDVPGSAGVLNSPLLLIQVTRLKCGGFLFGLRLNHTMSDGSGLAQFLTAVGEMARGATAPSVPAVWERREPELIKPAKPTPHEFKPLSDIDDQEGLRFQIPILQFYRHSPSMQGKDPVEVIREALAETLVFYYPFAGRLREGHNRKLMVECTGEGILFIEADAAVTLEQFGDPLQPPFPCLEELLFDVPGSAGVLNCPLLLIQVTRLKCGGFLFGLRLNHTMSDASGLAQFLTAVGEMARGATAPLVPAVWERYVLNARNPPRVTCTHREYEEIADNKATIIPPDDMAHRSIFFGPSEISALRKLIPPHLSHCSTFEILTACLWICRTIALQPDPTAEMRIICLVNARGKFNPPLPRGYYGNGFGLLVEVATAGELFKKPIGYALELVRKAKASMTEEYLQSTASLMVLRGRPLFTVPGTYIVSDLGRAGLEKADFGWGDAIYGGVAKAVPELASFYVPFTNKKGEDGIVVPFCLPAPAMERFFKELEGMLKGQLGSDEEKSKFKLSSSL
;
A
#
# COMPACT_ATOMS: atom_id res chain seq x y z
N MET A 1 -44.53 -30.69 30.37
CA MET A 1 -43.35 -31.18 31.11
C MET A 1 -42.15 -31.04 30.18
N ALA A 2 -41.32 -30.03 30.38
CA ALA A 2 -40.06 -29.92 29.66
C ALA A 2 -39.11 -30.97 30.27
N SER A 3 -38.71 -31.97 29.49
CA SER A 3 -37.67 -32.90 29.92
C SER A 3 -36.39 -32.12 30.13
N SER A 4 -35.81 -32.21 31.33
CA SER A 4 -34.43 -31.76 31.58
C SER A 4 -33.51 -32.33 30.50
N PRO A 5 -32.61 -31.52 29.90
CA PRO A 5 -31.66 -32.04 28.92
C PRO A 5 -30.78 -33.08 29.64
N ILE A 6 -30.85 -34.33 29.21
CA ILE A 6 -29.90 -35.36 29.62
C ILE A 6 -28.53 -34.85 29.17
N SER A 7 -27.64 -34.53 30.12
CA SER A 7 -26.26 -34.17 29.77
C SER A 7 -25.60 -35.41 29.20
N LEU A 8 -25.40 -35.44 27.88
CA LEU A 8 -24.68 -36.50 27.20
C LEU A 8 -23.30 -36.64 27.83
N LEU A 9 -23.02 -37.83 28.38
CA LEU A 9 -21.74 -38.16 28.98
C LEU A 9 -21.18 -39.39 28.27
N PHE A 10 -20.00 -39.25 27.68
CA PHE A 10 -19.26 -40.35 27.04
C PHE A 10 -17.76 -40.16 27.29
N LYS A 11 -16.98 -41.21 27.05
CA LYS A 11 -15.52 -41.17 27.13
C LYS A 11 -14.91 -41.50 25.78
N VAL A 12 -13.81 -40.85 25.47
CA VAL A 12 -13.04 -41.09 24.25
C VAL A 12 -11.80 -41.93 24.58
N HIS A 13 -11.66 -43.07 23.91
CA HIS A 13 -10.48 -43.91 23.98
C HIS A 13 -9.45 -43.40 22.95
N ARG A 14 -8.39 -42.76 23.44
CA ARG A 14 -7.36 -42.13 22.60
C ARG A 14 -6.14 -43.03 22.49
N ARG A 15 -5.50 -43.01 21.33
CA ARG A 15 -4.12 -43.52 21.17
C ARG A 15 -3.12 -42.44 21.56
N GLU A 16 -1.86 -42.84 21.69
CA GLU A 16 -0.75 -41.92 21.92
C GLU A 16 -0.68 -40.88 20.79
N PRO A 17 -0.54 -39.57 21.12
CA PRO A 17 -0.35 -38.54 20.11
C PRO A 17 0.92 -38.77 19.28
N GLU A 18 0.84 -38.57 17.97
CA GLU A 18 1.97 -38.68 17.05
C GLU A 18 2.13 -37.45 16.17
N LEU A 19 3.33 -37.23 15.62
CA LEU A 19 3.56 -36.18 14.63
C LEU A 19 3.42 -36.73 13.22
N ILE A 20 2.47 -36.19 12.46
CA ILE A 20 2.32 -36.47 11.03
C ILE A 20 3.19 -35.51 10.25
N LYS A 21 4.24 -36.07 9.64
CA LYS A 21 5.20 -35.34 8.81
C LYS A 21 4.67 -35.20 7.37
N PRO A 22 5.17 -34.20 6.62
CA PRO A 22 4.96 -34.16 5.17
C PRO A 22 5.36 -35.48 4.50
N ALA A 23 4.58 -35.93 3.51
CA ALA A 23 4.81 -37.20 2.81
C ALA A 23 6.12 -37.21 1.99
N LYS A 24 6.68 -36.04 1.71
CA LYS A 24 7.92 -35.81 0.97
C LYS A 24 8.77 -34.77 1.71
N PRO A 25 10.11 -34.77 1.56
CA PRO A 25 10.95 -33.70 2.10
C PRO A 25 10.47 -32.32 1.64
N THR A 26 10.45 -31.37 2.58
CA THR A 26 10.05 -29.97 2.35
C THR A 26 11.23 -29.03 2.61
N PRO A 27 11.21 -27.80 2.08
CA PRO A 27 12.26 -26.82 2.36
C PRO A 27 12.43 -26.55 3.85
N PHE A 28 13.69 -26.35 4.27
CA PHE A 28 14.00 -25.75 5.57
C PHE A 28 14.26 -24.26 5.36
N GLU A 29 13.43 -23.43 5.98
CA GLU A 29 13.53 -21.97 5.88
C GLU A 29 12.80 -21.28 7.03
N LEU A 30 13.00 -19.97 7.13
CA LEU A 30 12.34 -19.10 8.09
C LEU A 30 11.37 -18.20 7.33
N LYS A 31 10.07 -18.31 7.63
CA LYS A 31 9.03 -17.45 7.03
C LYS A 31 8.52 -16.44 8.06
N PRO A 32 8.94 -15.16 7.99
CA PRO A 32 8.41 -14.14 8.90
C PRO A 32 6.92 -13.97 8.63
N LEU A 33 6.14 -13.86 9.70
CA LEU A 33 4.71 -13.55 9.57
C LEU A 33 4.52 -12.12 9.09
N SER A 34 3.39 -11.83 8.45
CA SER A 34 3.01 -10.43 8.13
C SER A 34 2.81 -9.63 9.41
N ASP A 35 2.83 -8.30 9.34
CA ASP A 35 2.53 -7.46 10.52
C ASP A 35 1.06 -7.60 10.96
N ILE A 36 0.16 -8.02 10.06
CA ILE A 36 -1.23 -8.33 10.39
C ILE A 36 -1.32 -9.61 11.21
N ASP A 37 -0.59 -10.66 10.81
CA ASP A 37 -0.64 -11.98 11.45
C ASP A 37 0.15 -12.04 12.78
N ASP A 38 1.08 -11.10 12.98
CA ASP A 38 1.94 -11.00 14.17
C ASP A 38 1.31 -10.22 15.35
N GLN A 39 0.06 -9.76 15.20
CA GLN A 39 -0.63 -9.00 16.25
C GLN A 39 -0.77 -9.80 17.55
N GLU A 40 -0.54 -9.15 18.70
CA GLU A 40 -0.66 -9.77 20.02
C GLU A 40 -2.05 -10.39 20.23
N GLY A 41 -3.11 -9.75 19.70
CA GLY A 41 -4.48 -10.25 19.78
C GLY A 41 -4.73 -11.57 19.06
N LEU A 42 -3.83 -12.01 18.17
CA LEU A 42 -3.92 -13.29 17.43
C LEU A 42 -3.07 -14.39 18.05
N ARG A 43 -2.29 -14.11 19.10
CA ARG A 43 -1.37 -15.07 19.74
C ARG A 43 -2.11 -16.02 20.68
N PHE A 44 -3.00 -16.82 20.11
CA PHE A 44 -3.73 -17.88 20.79
C PHE A 44 -4.07 -19.02 19.81
N GLN A 45 -4.60 -20.13 20.33
CA GLN A 45 -5.06 -21.22 19.50
C GLN A 45 -6.59 -21.29 19.46
N ILE A 46 -7.17 -21.47 18.28
CA ILE A 46 -8.62 -21.63 18.09
C ILE A 46 -8.95 -23.12 17.96
N PRO A 47 -9.91 -23.64 18.74
CA PRO A 47 -10.46 -24.97 18.52
C PRO A 47 -11.64 -24.95 17.54
N ILE A 48 -11.71 -25.95 16.67
CA ILE A 48 -12.74 -26.13 15.64
C ILE A 48 -13.16 -27.61 15.62
N LEU A 49 -14.47 -27.86 15.54
CA LEU A 49 -15.03 -29.21 15.48
C LEU A 49 -15.83 -29.39 14.19
N HIS A 50 -15.57 -30.49 13.49
CA HIS A 50 -16.36 -30.94 12.34
C HIS A 50 -16.94 -32.32 12.61
N PHE A 51 -18.22 -32.48 12.26
CA PHE A 51 -18.95 -33.73 12.42
C PHE A 51 -19.31 -34.30 11.05
N TYR A 52 -18.96 -35.57 10.82
CA TYR A 52 -19.17 -36.24 9.55
C TYR A 52 -20.04 -37.47 9.73
N ARG A 53 -21.21 -37.45 9.07
CA ARG A 53 -22.09 -38.61 9.01
C ARG A 53 -21.47 -39.73 8.18
N HIS A 54 -21.80 -40.96 8.54
CA HIS A 54 -21.42 -42.12 7.73
C HIS A 54 -21.95 -41.96 6.30
N ARG A 55 -21.11 -42.25 5.32
CA ARG A 55 -21.49 -42.33 3.90
C ARG A 55 -21.30 -43.76 3.40
N PRO A 56 -22.32 -44.40 2.81
CA PRO A 56 -22.19 -45.76 2.27
C PRO A 56 -21.05 -45.92 1.26
N SER A 57 -20.74 -44.88 0.49
CA SER A 57 -19.62 -44.88 -0.47
C SER A 57 -18.23 -45.00 0.17
N MET A 58 -18.13 -44.81 1.49
CA MET A 58 -16.90 -44.92 2.27
C MET A 58 -16.87 -46.20 3.13
N GLN A 59 -17.78 -47.14 2.91
CA GLN A 59 -17.83 -48.39 3.66
C GLN A 59 -16.51 -49.16 3.55
N GLY A 60 -15.99 -49.64 4.68
CA GLY A 60 -14.72 -50.37 4.76
C GLY A 60 -13.47 -49.49 4.74
N LYS A 61 -13.59 -48.16 4.56
CA LYS A 61 -12.47 -47.23 4.73
C LYS A 61 -12.46 -46.67 6.14
N ASP A 62 -11.29 -46.70 6.77
CA ASP A 62 -11.06 -46.07 8.07
C ASP A 62 -10.82 -44.56 7.90
N PRO A 63 -11.68 -43.69 8.44
CA PRO A 63 -11.51 -42.23 8.31
C PRO A 63 -10.19 -41.75 8.93
N VAL A 64 -9.69 -42.37 10.00
CA VAL A 64 -8.43 -41.97 10.62
C VAL A 64 -7.28 -42.18 9.65
N GLN A 65 -7.18 -43.38 9.06
CA GLN A 65 -6.12 -43.70 8.11
C GLN A 65 -6.20 -42.82 6.85
N VAL A 66 -7.40 -42.62 6.31
CA VAL A 66 -7.62 -41.75 5.13
C VAL A 66 -7.18 -40.32 5.39
N ILE A 67 -7.56 -39.74 6.53
CA ILE A 67 -7.23 -38.36 6.88
C ILE A 67 -5.74 -38.23 7.21
N ARG A 68 -5.16 -39.22 7.89
CA ARG A 68 -3.73 -39.27 8.21
C ARG A 68 -2.86 -39.20 6.95
N ASP A 69 -3.15 -40.04 5.96
CA ASP A 69 -2.39 -40.09 4.70
C ASP A 69 -2.62 -38.80 3.88
N ALA A 70 -3.86 -38.32 3.82
CA ALA A 70 -4.21 -37.09 3.13
C ALA A 70 -3.54 -35.85 3.73
N LEU A 71 -3.42 -35.81 5.06
CA LEU A 71 -2.75 -34.75 5.80
C LEU A 71 -1.25 -34.73 5.49
N ALA A 72 -0.59 -35.89 5.45
CA ALA A 72 0.81 -36.00 5.08
C ALA A 72 1.07 -35.48 3.66
N GLU A 73 0.22 -35.83 2.68
CA GLU A 73 0.31 -35.34 1.30
C GLU A 73 0.02 -33.83 1.20
N ALA A 74 -0.99 -33.32 1.92
CA ALA A 74 -1.32 -31.89 1.93
C ALA A 74 -0.20 -31.05 2.54
N LEU A 75 0.48 -31.54 3.58
CA LEU A 75 1.61 -30.87 4.22
C LEU A 75 2.83 -30.72 3.30
N VAL A 76 2.92 -31.42 2.17
CA VAL A 76 3.96 -31.13 1.16
C VAL A 76 3.75 -29.74 0.55
N PHE A 77 2.50 -29.40 0.27
CA PHE A 77 2.12 -28.09 -0.29
C PHE A 77 1.96 -27.02 0.79
N TYR A 78 1.58 -27.43 2.00
CA TYR A 78 1.32 -26.57 3.15
C TYR A 78 2.39 -26.75 4.25
N TYR A 79 3.64 -26.93 3.85
CA TYR A 79 4.74 -27.30 4.74
C TYR A 79 5.02 -26.33 5.90
N PRO A 80 4.69 -25.02 5.85
CA PRO A 80 4.84 -24.17 7.03
C PRO A 80 4.00 -24.64 8.22
N PHE A 81 2.85 -25.29 8.01
CA PHE A 81 2.05 -25.86 9.09
C PHE A 81 2.77 -27.00 9.84
N ALA A 82 3.75 -27.65 9.22
CA ALA A 82 4.59 -28.67 9.84
C ALA A 82 5.79 -28.07 10.62
N GLY A 83 5.90 -26.75 10.69
CA GLY A 83 6.96 -26.02 11.39
C GLY A 83 6.63 -25.66 12.84
N ARG A 84 7.41 -24.72 13.39
CA ARG A 84 7.21 -24.12 14.73
C ARG A 84 7.31 -22.61 14.65
N LEU A 85 6.50 -21.91 15.42
CA LEU A 85 6.67 -20.47 15.57
C LEU A 85 7.82 -20.15 16.53
N ARG A 86 8.69 -19.25 16.08
CA ARG A 86 9.80 -18.67 16.82
C ARG A 86 9.57 -17.18 16.98
N GLU A 87 10.03 -16.64 18.10
CA GLU A 87 10.03 -15.21 18.35
C GLU A 87 11.45 -14.66 18.17
N GLY A 88 11.61 -13.71 17.25
CA GLY A 88 12.88 -13.06 16.93
C GLY A 88 13.06 -11.70 17.61
N HIS A 89 13.96 -10.89 17.05
CA HIS A 89 14.15 -9.50 17.49
C HIS A 89 12.83 -8.70 17.38
N ASN A 90 12.62 -7.79 18.32
CA ASN A 90 11.38 -6.98 18.45
C ASN A 90 10.09 -7.80 18.58
N ARG A 91 10.20 -9.05 19.07
CA ARG A 91 9.07 -9.98 19.21
C ARG A 91 8.44 -10.43 17.88
N LYS A 92 9.11 -10.22 16.74
CA LYS A 92 8.60 -10.63 15.42
C LYS A 92 8.44 -12.14 15.35
N LEU A 93 7.23 -12.61 15.04
CA LEU A 93 6.97 -14.03 14.84
C LEU A 93 7.46 -14.51 13.47
N THR A 94 8.08 -15.68 13.46
CA THR A 94 8.60 -16.33 12.26
C THR A 94 8.33 -17.83 12.34
N VAL A 95 7.82 -18.41 11.27
CA VAL A 95 7.66 -19.85 11.15
C VAL A 95 9.00 -20.45 10.76
N GLU A 96 9.56 -21.26 11.64
CA GLU A 96 10.67 -22.14 11.30
C GLU A 96 10.10 -23.41 10.66
N CYS A 97 10.23 -23.51 9.33
CA CYS A 97 9.70 -24.60 8.52
C CYS A 97 10.58 -25.86 8.68
N THR A 98 10.45 -26.54 9.80
CA THR A 98 11.27 -27.72 10.15
C THR A 98 10.79 -29.02 9.48
N GLY A 99 9.55 -29.07 9.02
CA GLY A 99 8.93 -30.32 8.56
C GLY A 99 8.72 -31.35 9.67
N GLU A 100 8.80 -30.95 10.95
CA GLU A 100 8.61 -31.85 12.10
C GLU A 100 7.22 -32.49 12.14
N GLY A 101 6.24 -31.82 11.54
CA GLY A 101 4.88 -32.31 11.39
C GLY A 101 3.88 -31.64 12.32
N VAL A 102 2.63 -32.07 12.17
CA VAL A 102 1.48 -31.63 12.97
C VAL A 102 1.10 -32.71 13.97
N LEU A 103 0.56 -32.32 15.13
CA LEU A 103 0.19 -33.28 16.17
C LEU A 103 -1.14 -33.93 15.82
N PHE A 104 -1.20 -35.26 15.85
CA PHE A 104 -2.35 -36.04 15.43
C PHE A 104 -2.73 -37.08 16.48
N ILE A 105 -4.03 -37.22 16.74
CA ILE A 105 -4.58 -38.13 17.74
C ILE A 105 -5.65 -38.98 17.06
N GLU A 106 -5.43 -40.28 17.06
CA GLU A 106 -6.45 -41.27 16.75
C GLU A 106 -7.28 -41.56 18.00
N ALA A 107 -8.60 -41.61 17.84
CA ALA A 107 -9.48 -41.96 18.95
C ALA A 107 -10.77 -42.69 18.53
N ASP A 108 -11.42 -43.33 19.50
CA ASP A 108 -12.70 -44.02 19.35
C ASP A 108 -13.65 -43.61 20.48
N ALA A 109 -14.94 -43.45 20.16
CA ALA A 109 -15.96 -43.09 21.12
C ALA A 109 -17.21 -43.97 20.97
N ASP A 110 -17.68 -44.55 22.08
CA ASP A 110 -18.94 -45.31 22.10
C ASP A 110 -20.16 -44.36 22.20
N VAL A 111 -20.27 -43.48 21.21
CA VAL A 111 -21.35 -42.50 21.05
C VAL A 111 -21.72 -42.39 19.57
N THR A 112 -22.99 -42.09 19.27
CA THR A 112 -23.48 -41.81 17.91
C THR A 112 -23.70 -40.32 17.71
N LEU A 113 -23.69 -39.86 16.45
CA LEU A 113 -23.95 -38.46 16.12
C LEU A 113 -25.35 -38.00 16.57
N GLU A 114 -26.34 -38.89 16.50
CA GLU A 114 -27.73 -38.61 16.87
C GLU A 114 -27.85 -38.27 18.37
N GLN A 115 -26.93 -38.78 19.20
CA GLN A 115 -26.90 -38.47 20.63
C GLN A 115 -26.47 -37.03 20.93
N PHE A 116 -25.84 -36.33 19.98
CA PHE A 116 -25.54 -34.89 20.09
C PHE A 116 -26.74 -34.00 19.73
N GLY A 117 -27.85 -34.59 19.30
CA GLY A 117 -29.09 -33.89 18.93
C GLY A 117 -29.25 -33.66 17.44
N ASP A 118 -30.48 -33.30 17.04
CA ASP A 118 -30.85 -33.11 15.63
C ASP A 118 -30.18 -31.88 14.99
N ALA A 119 -29.85 -30.87 15.81
CA ALA A 119 -29.14 -29.66 15.41
C ALA A 119 -27.82 -29.56 16.19
N LEU A 120 -26.71 -29.84 15.51
CA LEU A 120 -25.36 -29.71 16.08
C LEU A 120 -25.03 -28.23 16.29
N GLN A 121 -25.13 -27.75 17.53
CA GLN A 121 -24.82 -26.38 17.90
C GLN A 121 -23.97 -26.34 19.17
N PRO A 122 -22.95 -25.46 19.24
CA PRO A 122 -22.19 -25.24 20.46
C PRO A 122 -23.06 -24.56 21.54
N PRO A 123 -22.75 -24.76 22.85
CA PRO A 123 -21.62 -25.54 23.36
C PRO A 123 -21.88 -27.05 23.27
N PHE A 124 -20.85 -27.81 22.90
CA PHE A 124 -20.94 -29.27 22.84
C PHE A 124 -20.62 -29.90 24.20
N PRO A 125 -21.39 -30.90 24.65
CA PRO A 125 -21.09 -31.63 25.88
C PRO A 125 -19.78 -32.40 25.74
N CYS A 126 -19.06 -32.57 26.86
CA CYS A 126 -17.78 -33.28 26.90
C CYS A 126 -16.75 -32.73 25.88
N PHE A 127 -16.64 -31.41 25.74
CA PHE A 127 -15.72 -30.79 24.77
C PHE A 127 -14.27 -31.29 24.87
N GLU A 128 -13.76 -31.48 26.09
CA GLU A 128 -12.42 -32.06 26.35
C GLU A 128 -12.26 -33.49 25.84
N GLU A 129 -13.37 -34.20 25.65
CA GLU A 129 -13.41 -35.51 25.00
C GLU A 129 -13.32 -35.38 23.48
N LEU A 130 -13.97 -34.38 22.91
CA LEU A 130 -14.02 -34.11 21.46
C LEU A 130 -12.69 -33.56 20.92
N LEU A 131 -11.94 -32.81 21.73
CA LEU A 131 -10.64 -32.25 21.36
C LEU A 131 -9.71 -32.22 22.57
N PHE A 132 -8.80 -33.19 22.64
CA PHE A 132 -7.89 -33.35 23.78
C PHE A 132 -6.80 -32.27 23.83
N ASP A 133 -6.59 -31.73 25.03
CA ASP A 133 -5.42 -30.91 25.36
C ASP A 133 -4.20 -31.78 25.64
N VAL A 134 -3.35 -31.94 24.62
CA VAL A 134 -2.05 -32.59 24.83
C VAL A 134 -1.15 -31.65 25.64
N PRO A 135 -0.60 -32.09 26.79
CA PRO A 135 0.29 -31.25 27.58
C PRO A 135 1.45 -30.69 26.75
N GLY A 136 1.61 -29.36 26.77
CA GLY A 136 2.65 -28.65 26.02
C GLY A 136 2.30 -28.29 24.58
N SER A 137 1.15 -28.71 24.03
CA SER A 137 0.75 -28.37 22.65
C SER A 137 0.00 -27.03 22.54
N ALA A 138 -0.51 -26.49 23.65
CA ALA A 138 -1.33 -25.28 23.66
C ALA A 138 -0.53 -23.96 23.55
N GLY A 139 0.80 -24.02 23.57
CA GLY A 139 1.65 -22.84 23.43
C GLY A 139 1.50 -22.17 22.06
N VAL A 140 1.84 -20.89 21.96
CA VAL A 140 1.94 -20.19 20.66
C VAL A 140 3.31 -20.43 20.03
N LEU A 141 4.36 -20.43 20.86
CA LEU A 141 5.75 -20.57 20.46
C LEU A 141 6.26 -21.98 20.70
N ASN A 142 7.14 -22.45 19.82
CA ASN A 142 7.87 -23.73 19.95
C ASN A 142 6.98 -24.98 20.05
N SER A 143 5.69 -24.86 19.78
CA SER A 143 4.68 -25.92 19.81
C SER A 143 4.19 -26.23 18.39
N PRO A 144 3.60 -27.42 18.16
CA PRO A 144 2.92 -27.72 16.91
C PRO A 144 1.86 -26.67 16.57
N LEU A 145 1.85 -26.21 15.32
CA LEU A 145 0.95 -25.18 14.83
C LEU A 145 -0.48 -25.68 14.62
N LEU A 146 -0.61 -27.00 14.48
CA LEU A 146 -1.86 -27.73 14.34
C LEU A 146 -1.86 -28.94 15.27
N LEU A 147 -2.98 -29.12 15.96
CA LEU A 147 -3.38 -30.38 16.60
C LEU A 147 -4.67 -30.86 15.94
N ILE A 148 -4.69 -32.12 15.51
CA ILE A 148 -5.85 -32.76 14.92
C ILE A 148 -6.21 -34.02 15.72
N GLN A 149 -7.47 -34.17 16.09
CA GLN A 149 -8.00 -35.41 16.66
C GLN A 149 -9.09 -35.96 15.73
N VAL A 150 -8.93 -37.20 15.27
CA VAL A 150 -9.97 -37.90 14.50
C VAL A 150 -10.56 -38.99 15.39
N THR A 151 -11.86 -38.84 15.72
CA THR A 151 -12.57 -39.74 16.62
C THR A 151 -13.62 -40.54 15.86
N ARG A 152 -13.50 -41.87 15.83
CA ARG A 152 -14.51 -42.76 15.23
C ARG A 152 -15.70 -42.90 16.16
N LEU A 153 -16.90 -42.89 15.58
CA LEU A 153 -18.17 -42.97 16.30
C LEU A 153 -18.86 -44.31 16.04
N LYS A 154 -19.69 -44.75 16.99
CA LYS A 154 -20.42 -46.03 16.92
C LYS A 154 -21.33 -46.15 15.69
N CYS A 155 -21.87 -45.04 15.19
CA CYS A 155 -22.71 -45.02 13.99
C CYS A 155 -21.94 -45.09 12.65
N GLY A 156 -20.61 -45.25 12.69
CA GLY A 156 -19.76 -45.25 11.49
C GLY A 156 -19.48 -43.85 10.92
N GLY A 157 -19.98 -42.79 11.57
CA GLY A 157 -19.53 -41.43 11.38
C GLY A 157 -18.21 -41.16 12.12
N PHE A 158 -17.69 -39.94 11.99
CA PHE A 158 -16.49 -39.53 12.71
C PHE A 158 -16.54 -38.04 13.06
N LEU A 159 -15.73 -37.67 14.04
CA LEU A 159 -15.43 -36.28 14.39
C LEU A 159 -14.01 -35.94 13.97
N PHE A 160 -13.84 -34.75 13.42
CA PHE A 160 -12.55 -34.14 13.14
C PHE A 160 -12.44 -32.88 14.01
N GLY A 161 -11.67 -32.99 15.08
CA GLY A 161 -11.33 -31.89 15.97
C GLY A 161 -10.00 -31.30 15.54
N LEU A 162 -9.92 -29.97 15.52
CA LEU A 162 -8.76 -29.21 15.11
C LEU A 162 -8.48 -28.15 16.15
N ARG A 163 -7.21 -27.91 16.45
CA ARG A 163 -6.75 -26.71 17.10
C ARG A 163 -5.66 -26.06 16.25
N LEU A 164 -5.86 -24.79 15.92
CA LEU A 164 -4.99 -24.01 15.05
C LEU A 164 -4.37 -22.85 15.82
N ASN A 165 -3.06 -22.64 15.69
CA ASN A 165 -2.44 -21.38 16.07
C ASN A 165 -2.94 -20.26 15.14
N HIS A 166 -3.66 -19.28 15.68
CA HIS A 166 -4.38 -18.30 14.87
C HIS A 166 -3.43 -17.40 14.06
N THR A 167 -2.21 -17.17 14.53
CA THR A 167 -1.19 -16.39 13.79
C THR A 167 -0.78 -17.04 12.46
N MET A 168 -1.13 -18.31 12.22
CA MET A 168 -0.78 -19.00 10.98
C MET A 168 -1.72 -18.72 9.81
N SER A 169 -3.01 -18.52 10.08
CA SER A 169 -3.99 -18.29 9.03
C SER A 169 -5.29 -17.74 9.58
N ASP A 170 -5.96 -16.91 8.79
CA ASP A 170 -7.36 -16.57 8.99
C ASP A 170 -8.30 -17.76 8.66
N GLY A 171 -9.60 -17.54 8.76
CA GLY A 171 -10.60 -18.56 8.44
C GLY A 171 -10.56 -19.02 6.98
N SER A 172 -10.21 -18.13 6.05
CA SER A 172 -10.11 -18.44 4.61
C SER A 172 -8.91 -19.34 4.32
N GLY A 173 -7.74 -19.00 4.88
CA GLY A 173 -6.52 -19.80 4.76
C GLY A 173 -6.67 -21.18 5.37
N LEU A 174 -7.32 -21.28 6.55
CA LEU A 174 -7.64 -22.59 7.13
C LEU A 174 -8.58 -23.40 6.24
N ALA A 175 -9.65 -22.79 5.71
CA ALA A 175 -10.59 -23.46 4.83
C ALA A 175 -9.92 -23.98 3.55
N GLN A 176 -8.97 -23.23 3.01
CA GLN A 176 -8.18 -23.65 1.86
C GLN A 176 -7.31 -24.88 2.20
N PHE A 177 -6.62 -24.87 3.34
CA PHE A 177 -5.84 -26.00 3.83
C PHE A 177 -6.71 -27.26 4.03
N LEU A 178 -7.85 -27.14 4.71
CA LEU A 178 -8.77 -28.26 4.93
C LEU A 178 -9.39 -28.78 3.63
N THR A 179 -9.61 -27.90 2.65
CA THR A 179 -10.04 -28.30 1.31
C THR A 179 -8.97 -29.14 0.62
N ALA A 180 -7.70 -28.72 0.70
CA ALA A 180 -6.58 -29.49 0.17
C ALA A 180 -6.48 -30.87 0.83
N VAL A 181 -6.58 -30.97 2.16
CA VAL A 181 -6.64 -32.27 2.87
C VAL A 181 -7.80 -33.12 2.33
N GLY A 182 -8.98 -32.53 2.14
CA GLY A 182 -10.13 -33.22 1.56
C GLY A 182 -9.91 -33.70 0.11
N GLU A 183 -9.16 -32.94 -0.70
CA GLU A 183 -8.78 -33.32 -2.07
C GLU A 183 -7.80 -34.50 -2.08
N MET A 184 -6.76 -34.45 -1.24
CA MET A 184 -5.82 -35.57 -1.08
C MET A 184 -6.53 -36.83 -0.60
N ALA A 185 -7.49 -36.70 0.33
CA ALA A 185 -8.33 -37.80 0.79
C ALA A 185 -9.21 -38.43 -0.32
N ARG A 186 -9.49 -37.68 -1.39
CA ARG A 186 -10.18 -38.16 -2.60
C ARG A 186 -9.22 -38.68 -3.68
N GLY A 187 -7.91 -38.67 -3.44
CA GLY A 187 -6.89 -39.16 -4.35
C GLY A 187 -6.38 -38.11 -5.34
N ALA A 188 -6.59 -36.81 -5.07
CA ALA A 188 -5.91 -35.77 -5.85
C ALA A 188 -4.40 -35.84 -5.60
N THR A 189 -3.60 -35.50 -6.61
CA THR A 189 -2.13 -35.47 -6.52
C THR A 189 -1.58 -34.09 -6.16
N ALA A 190 -2.41 -33.04 -6.23
CA ALA A 190 -2.08 -31.65 -5.94
C ALA A 190 -3.37 -30.89 -5.54
N PRO A 191 -3.25 -29.82 -4.73
CA PRO A 191 -4.40 -29.00 -4.36
C PRO A 191 -4.90 -28.20 -5.57
N SER A 192 -6.21 -27.97 -5.66
CA SER A 192 -6.81 -27.16 -6.73
C SER A 192 -6.43 -25.69 -6.66
N VAL A 193 -6.10 -25.19 -5.46
CA VAL A 193 -5.57 -23.85 -5.23
C VAL A 193 -4.19 -23.99 -4.58
N PRO A 194 -3.09 -23.72 -5.32
CA PRO A 194 -1.74 -23.83 -4.77
C PRO A 194 -1.52 -22.79 -3.66
N ALA A 195 -0.84 -23.21 -2.60
CA ALA A 195 -0.38 -22.28 -1.59
C ALA A 195 0.85 -21.52 -2.11
N VAL A 196 0.83 -20.19 -1.95
CA VAL A 196 1.94 -19.32 -2.36
C VAL A 196 2.68 -18.91 -1.09
N TRP A 197 3.92 -19.36 -0.96
CA TRP A 197 4.73 -19.12 0.23
C TRP A 197 5.96 -18.26 -0.01
N GLU A 198 6.25 -17.93 -1.26
CA GLU A 198 7.45 -17.22 -1.69
C GLU A 198 7.08 -16.16 -2.74
N ARG A 199 7.60 -14.95 -2.54
CA ARG A 199 7.83 -14.00 -3.63
C ARG A 199 9.19 -14.38 -4.24
N ARG A 200 9.36 -14.27 -5.55
CA ARG A 200 10.70 -14.52 -6.12
C ARG A 200 11.69 -13.52 -5.53
N GLU A 201 12.91 -13.98 -5.27
CA GLU A 201 13.98 -13.15 -4.71
C GLU A 201 14.16 -11.86 -5.53
N PRO A 202 14.22 -10.68 -4.88
CA PRO A 202 14.51 -9.43 -5.56
C PRO A 202 15.85 -9.50 -6.31
N GLU A 203 15.89 -8.97 -7.52
CA GLU A 203 17.11 -8.92 -8.33
C GLU A 203 17.47 -7.50 -8.76
N LEU A 204 18.71 -7.31 -9.19
CA LEU A 204 19.17 -6.04 -9.75
C LEU A 204 19.16 -6.09 -11.28
N ILE A 205 18.34 -5.23 -11.90
CA ILE A 205 18.35 -5.03 -13.35
C ILE A 205 19.41 -4.00 -13.69
N LYS A 206 20.47 -4.45 -14.35
CA LYS A 206 21.58 -3.62 -14.81
C LYS A 206 21.27 -3.01 -16.18
N PRO A 207 21.92 -1.89 -16.54
CA PRO A 207 21.90 -1.41 -17.91
C PRO A 207 22.35 -2.50 -18.89
N ALA A 208 21.66 -2.63 -20.03
CA ALA A 208 21.95 -3.66 -21.04
C ALA A 208 23.34 -3.50 -21.69
N LYS A 209 23.94 -2.30 -21.59
CA LYS A 209 25.26 -1.94 -22.12
C LYS A 209 26.07 -1.25 -21.02
N PRO A 210 27.42 -1.35 -21.04
CA PRO A 210 28.25 -0.61 -20.11
C PRO A 210 27.95 0.89 -20.13
N THR A 211 27.84 1.49 -18.95
CA THR A 211 27.57 2.92 -18.76
C THR A 211 28.78 3.61 -18.12
N PRO A 212 28.95 4.93 -18.32
CA PRO A 212 30.04 5.67 -17.69
C PRO A 212 29.98 5.59 -16.16
N HIS A 213 31.14 5.39 -15.54
CA HIS A 213 31.30 5.54 -14.10
C HIS A 213 31.68 6.98 -13.76
N GLU A 214 30.74 7.73 -13.20
CA GLU A 214 30.92 9.13 -12.86
C GLU A 214 30.02 9.57 -11.71
N PHE A 215 30.30 10.74 -11.15
CA PHE A 215 29.45 11.37 -10.14
C PHE A 215 28.61 12.46 -10.82
N LYS A 216 27.29 12.34 -10.74
CA LYS A 216 26.35 13.37 -11.21
C LYS A 216 25.77 14.15 -10.03
N PRO A 217 26.17 15.42 -9.83
CA PRO A 217 25.55 16.27 -8.83
C PRO A 217 24.06 16.45 -9.09
N LEU A 218 23.26 16.39 -8.03
CA LEU A 218 21.87 16.82 -8.07
C LEU A 218 21.83 18.35 -8.15
N SER A 219 20.74 18.94 -8.65
CA SER A 219 20.54 20.39 -8.54
C SER A 219 20.28 20.81 -7.10
N ASP A 220 20.35 22.10 -6.77
CA ASP A 220 19.96 22.58 -5.43
C ASP A 220 18.42 22.56 -5.22
N ILE A 221 17.65 22.28 -6.27
CA ILE A 221 16.20 22.04 -6.20
C ILE A 221 15.90 20.55 -5.97
N ASP A 222 16.73 19.64 -6.45
CA ASP A 222 16.51 18.19 -6.33
C ASP A 222 16.70 17.65 -4.90
N ASP A 223 17.63 18.23 -4.14
CA ASP A 223 18.13 17.63 -2.90
C ASP A 223 17.68 18.34 -1.62
N GLN A 224 16.58 19.10 -1.74
CA GLN A 224 15.80 19.67 -0.64
C GLN A 224 15.39 18.59 0.36
N GLU A 225 15.39 18.90 1.66
CA GLU A 225 15.06 17.93 2.71
C GLU A 225 13.68 17.29 2.49
N GLY A 226 12.70 18.11 2.10
CA GLY A 226 11.34 17.67 1.84
C GLY A 226 11.18 16.67 0.68
N LEU A 227 12.23 16.41 -0.12
CA LEU A 227 12.24 15.46 -1.23
C LEU A 227 13.04 14.18 -0.92
N ARG A 228 13.63 14.07 0.27
CA ARG A 228 14.45 12.93 0.68
C ARG A 228 13.60 11.78 1.20
N PHE A 229 12.76 11.25 0.33
CA PHE A 229 11.94 10.07 0.58
C PHE A 229 11.75 9.28 -0.71
N GLN A 230 11.19 8.07 -0.61
CA GLN A 230 10.77 7.33 -1.79
C GLN A 230 9.25 7.33 -1.93
N ILE A 231 8.75 7.67 -3.12
CA ILE A 231 7.33 7.75 -3.41
C ILE A 231 6.82 6.45 -4.05
N PRO A 232 5.76 5.82 -3.50
CA PRO A 232 5.15 4.64 -4.08
C PRO A 232 4.06 5.01 -5.10
N ILE A 233 4.14 4.40 -6.28
CA ILE A 233 3.23 4.55 -7.42
C ILE A 233 2.72 3.16 -7.82
N LEU A 234 1.44 3.06 -8.16
CA LEU A 234 0.84 1.84 -8.71
C LEU A 234 0.22 2.12 -10.07
N GLN A 235 0.36 1.16 -10.97
CA GLN A 235 -0.35 1.10 -12.23
C GLN A 235 -1.01 -0.28 -12.40
N PHE A 236 -2.22 -0.28 -12.93
CA PHE A 236 -2.97 -1.51 -13.22
C PHE A 236 -3.21 -1.61 -14.72
N TYR A 237 -3.00 -2.80 -15.27
CA TYR A 237 -3.16 -3.06 -16.71
C TYR A 237 -4.11 -4.22 -16.94
N ARG A 238 -5.04 -4.03 -17.87
CA ARG A 238 -5.93 -5.10 -18.33
C ARG A 238 -5.16 -6.09 -19.20
N HIS A 239 -5.69 -7.30 -19.26
CA HIS A 239 -5.32 -8.24 -20.31
C HIS A 239 -5.55 -7.61 -21.69
N SER A 240 -4.56 -7.72 -22.58
CA SER A 240 -4.66 -7.25 -23.96
C SER A 240 -4.55 -8.46 -24.90
N PRO A 241 -5.57 -8.73 -25.76
CA PRO A 241 -5.51 -9.83 -26.73
C PRO A 241 -4.31 -9.74 -27.69
N SER A 242 -3.87 -8.52 -28.00
CA SER A 242 -2.70 -8.29 -28.87
C SER A 242 -1.37 -8.75 -28.25
N MET A 243 -1.33 -8.91 -26.93
CA MET A 243 -0.18 -9.38 -26.17
C MET A 243 -0.37 -10.81 -25.64
N GLN A 244 -1.30 -11.56 -26.23
CA GLN A 244 -1.55 -12.95 -25.84
C GLN A 244 -0.27 -13.80 -25.98
N GLY A 245 0.08 -14.53 -24.92
CA GLY A 245 1.28 -15.37 -24.87
C GLY A 245 2.58 -14.61 -24.59
N LYS A 246 2.54 -13.29 -24.39
CA LYS A 246 3.67 -12.51 -23.87
C LYS A 246 3.56 -12.37 -22.35
N ASP A 247 4.68 -12.58 -21.67
CA ASP A 247 4.77 -12.35 -20.24
C ASP A 247 5.13 -10.88 -19.96
N PRO A 248 4.29 -10.10 -19.25
CA PRO A 248 4.60 -8.71 -18.91
C PRO A 248 5.88 -8.57 -18.10
N VAL A 249 6.23 -9.57 -17.27
CA VAL A 249 7.46 -9.52 -16.47
C VAL A 249 8.69 -9.58 -17.36
N GLU A 250 8.74 -10.49 -18.32
CA GLU A 250 9.88 -10.62 -19.24
C GLU A 250 10.03 -9.36 -20.09
N VAL A 251 8.93 -8.91 -20.70
CA VAL A 251 8.91 -7.71 -21.56
C VAL A 251 9.39 -6.46 -20.81
N ILE A 252 8.86 -6.22 -19.61
CA ILE A 252 9.21 -5.02 -18.83
C ILE A 252 10.63 -5.13 -18.30
N ARG A 253 11.09 -6.32 -17.89
CA ARG A 253 12.46 -6.54 -17.41
C ARG A 253 13.49 -6.21 -18.48
N GLU A 254 13.31 -6.72 -19.69
CA GLU A 254 14.18 -6.43 -20.83
C GLU A 254 14.15 -4.93 -21.21
N ALA A 255 12.94 -4.35 -21.27
CA ALA A 255 12.77 -2.94 -21.56
C ALA A 255 13.45 -2.01 -20.54
N LEU A 256 13.43 -2.38 -19.26
CA LEU A 256 14.13 -1.65 -18.20
C LEU A 256 15.64 -1.68 -18.41
N ALA A 257 16.22 -2.85 -18.70
CA ALA A 257 17.65 -2.97 -18.96
C ALA A 257 18.12 -2.08 -20.13
N GLU A 258 17.36 -2.05 -21.24
CA GLU A 258 17.66 -1.17 -22.38
C GLU A 258 17.45 0.31 -22.04
N THR A 259 16.38 0.66 -21.32
CA THR A 259 16.10 2.05 -20.91
C THR A 259 17.19 2.59 -19.99
N LEU A 260 17.71 1.76 -19.08
CA LEU A 260 18.78 2.13 -18.16
C LEU A 260 20.10 2.48 -18.86
N VAL A 261 20.29 2.17 -20.14
CA VAL A 261 21.44 2.70 -20.91
C VAL A 261 21.32 4.23 -21.07
N PHE A 262 20.12 4.73 -21.33
CA PHE A 262 19.84 6.16 -21.52
C PHE A 262 19.60 6.89 -20.19
N TYR A 263 19.10 6.14 -19.20
CA TYR A 263 18.77 6.60 -17.86
C TYR A 263 19.73 6.04 -16.79
N TYR A 264 20.99 5.84 -17.16
CA TYR A 264 22.00 5.15 -16.34
C TYR A 264 22.21 5.68 -14.91
N PRO A 265 21.95 6.97 -14.57
CA PRO A 265 22.05 7.39 -13.19
C PRO A 265 21.09 6.62 -12.25
N PHE A 266 19.94 6.13 -12.73
CA PHE A 266 19.07 5.29 -11.89
C PHE A 266 19.70 3.97 -11.46
N ALA A 267 20.66 3.45 -12.23
CA ALA A 267 21.41 2.24 -11.89
C ALA A 267 22.55 2.51 -10.89
N GLY A 268 22.73 3.76 -10.44
CA GLY A 268 23.71 4.15 -9.43
C GLY A 268 23.17 4.16 -7.99
N ARG A 269 23.91 4.85 -7.11
CA ARG A 269 23.53 5.10 -5.72
C ARG A 269 23.71 6.56 -5.37
N LEU A 270 22.80 7.11 -4.56
CA LEU A 270 22.97 8.46 -4.02
C LEU A 270 24.04 8.47 -2.93
N ARG A 271 24.93 9.45 -3.03
CA ARG A 271 25.95 9.80 -2.05
C ARG A 271 25.71 11.22 -1.54
N GLU A 272 26.10 11.45 -0.30
CA GLU A 272 26.01 12.76 0.33
C GLU A 272 27.41 13.35 0.52
N GLY A 273 27.58 14.60 0.07
CA GLY A 273 28.80 15.38 0.21
C GLY A 273 28.67 16.52 1.22
N HIS A 274 29.59 17.48 1.12
CA HIS A 274 29.60 18.67 1.99
C HIS A 274 28.28 19.46 1.90
N ASN A 275 27.87 20.07 3.02
CA ASN A 275 26.60 20.79 3.16
C ASN A 275 25.36 19.96 2.76
N ARG A 276 25.44 18.63 2.91
CA ARG A 276 24.39 17.67 2.54
C ARG A 276 24.07 17.65 1.03
N LYS A 277 24.95 18.16 0.17
CA LYS A 277 24.77 18.13 -1.29
C LYS A 277 24.71 16.68 -1.78
N LEU A 278 23.67 16.33 -2.53
CA LEU A 278 23.54 14.99 -3.09
C LEU A 278 24.17 14.89 -4.47
N MET A 279 24.68 13.69 -4.76
CA MET A 279 25.14 13.30 -6.08
C MET A 279 24.89 11.81 -6.29
N VAL A 280 24.63 11.42 -7.53
CA VAL A 280 24.57 10.02 -7.91
C VAL A 280 25.96 9.54 -8.27
N GLU A 281 26.45 8.52 -7.58
CA GLU A 281 27.55 7.70 -8.08
C GLU A 281 26.98 6.70 -9.08
N CYS A 282 27.28 6.90 -10.36
CA CYS A 282 26.76 6.10 -11.46
C CYS A 282 27.54 4.79 -11.59
N THR A 283 27.29 3.83 -10.70
CA THR A 283 28.02 2.55 -10.65
C THR A 283 27.54 1.53 -11.68
N GLY A 284 26.33 1.68 -12.21
CA GLY A 284 25.71 0.69 -13.10
C GLY A 284 25.28 -0.60 -12.37
N GLU A 285 25.22 -0.60 -11.04
CA GLU A 285 24.78 -1.73 -10.21
C GLU A 285 23.36 -2.21 -10.54
N GLY A 286 22.49 -1.29 -10.97
CA GLY A 286 21.13 -1.57 -11.39
C GLY A 286 20.06 -1.08 -10.42
N ILE A 287 18.81 -1.25 -10.84
CA ILE A 287 17.60 -0.98 -10.06
C ILE A 287 17.04 -2.28 -9.47
N LEU A 288 16.29 -2.19 -8.38
CA LEU A 288 15.70 -3.39 -7.78
C LEU A 288 14.43 -3.80 -8.55
N PHE A 289 14.28 -5.08 -8.85
CA PHE A 289 13.16 -5.63 -9.58
C PHE A 289 12.61 -6.87 -8.89
N ILE A 290 11.29 -6.97 -8.81
CA ILE A 290 10.57 -8.08 -8.18
C ILE A 290 9.56 -8.63 -9.18
N GLU A 291 9.61 -9.94 -9.36
CA GLU A 291 8.60 -10.71 -10.07
C GLU A 291 7.64 -11.34 -9.06
N ALA A 292 6.34 -11.19 -9.28
CA ALA A 292 5.33 -11.77 -8.42
C ALA A 292 4.11 -12.29 -9.21
N ASP A 293 3.35 -13.17 -8.57
CA ASP A 293 2.08 -13.67 -9.04
C ASP A 293 1.05 -13.52 -7.93
N ALA A 294 -0.16 -13.08 -8.26
CA ALA A 294 -1.25 -12.96 -7.31
C ALA A 294 -2.49 -13.68 -7.83
N ALA A 295 -3.04 -14.57 -7.01
CA ALA A 295 -4.23 -15.38 -7.32
C ALA A 295 -5.54 -14.57 -7.23
N VAL A 296 -5.50 -13.30 -7.60
CA VAL A 296 -6.63 -12.35 -7.58
C VAL A 296 -6.84 -11.73 -8.96
N THR A 297 -8.04 -11.21 -9.21
CA THR A 297 -8.38 -10.46 -10.43
C THR A 297 -8.38 -8.95 -10.16
N LEU A 298 -8.33 -8.14 -11.23
CA LEU A 298 -8.39 -6.67 -11.12
C LEU A 298 -9.65 -6.19 -10.38
N GLU A 299 -10.79 -6.85 -10.60
CA GLU A 299 -12.07 -6.48 -10.02
C GLU A 299 -12.07 -6.59 -8.48
N GLN A 300 -11.20 -7.43 -7.91
CA GLN A 300 -11.07 -7.59 -6.46
C GLN A 300 -10.37 -6.39 -5.79
N PHE A 301 -9.66 -5.56 -6.55
CA PHE A 301 -9.09 -4.29 -6.07
C PHE A 301 -10.09 -3.13 -6.15
N GLY A 302 -11.29 -3.40 -6.67
CA GLY A 302 -12.32 -2.42 -6.91
C GLY A 302 -12.57 -2.21 -8.38
N ASP A 303 -13.78 -1.76 -8.66
CA ASP A 303 -14.16 -1.20 -9.94
C ASP A 303 -14.98 0.03 -9.54
N PRO A 304 -14.66 1.25 -10.00
CA PRO A 304 -13.42 1.60 -10.67
C PRO A 304 -12.26 1.64 -9.64
N LEU A 305 -11.01 1.41 -10.07
CA LEU A 305 -9.86 1.22 -9.16
C LEU A 305 -9.43 2.49 -8.45
N GLN A 306 -9.58 2.55 -7.12
CA GLN A 306 -9.24 3.74 -6.33
C GLN A 306 -8.38 3.37 -5.12
N PRO A 307 -7.40 4.21 -4.73
CA PRO A 307 -6.68 4.02 -3.47
C PRO A 307 -7.61 4.33 -2.28
N PRO A 308 -7.30 3.86 -1.05
CA PRO A 308 -6.19 2.95 -0.74
C PRO A 308 -6.46 1.55 -1.28
N PHE A 309 -5.43 0.93 -1.84
CA PHE A 309 -5.51 -0.47 -2.27
C PHE A 309 -5.24 -1.40 -1.09
N PRO A 310 -6.02 -2.49 -0.93
CA PRO A 310 -5.79 -3.46 0.13
C PRO A 310 -4.43 -4.16 -0.05
N CYS A 311 -3.83 -4.58 1.07
CA CYS A 311 -2.57 -5.32 1.08
C CYS A 311 -1.45 -4.60 0.31
N LEU A 312 -1.30 -3.28 0.47
CA LEU A 312 -0.33 -2.49 -0.29
C LEU A 312 1.10 -3.03 -0.20
N GLU A 313 1.49 -3.59 0.96
CA GLU A 313 2.79 -4.24 1.18
C GLU A 313 2.99 -5.51 0.34
N GLU A 314 1.90 -6.15 -0.10
CA GLU A 314 1.91 -7.24 -1.07
C GLU A 314 2.03 -6.70 -2.51
N LEU A 315 1.37 -5.59 -2.81
CA LEU A 315 1.38 -4.96 -4.15
C LEU A 315 2.69 -4.26 -4.48
N LEU A 316 3.38 -3.76 -3.46
CA LEU A 316 4.70 -3.15 -3.57
C LEU A 316 5.52 -3.52 -2.33
N PHE A 317 6.29 -4.60 -2.46
CA PHE A 317 7.11 -5.12 -1.37
C PHE A 317 8.18 -4.12 -0.92
N ASP A 318 8.31 -3.94 0.38
CA ASP A 318 9.46 -3.23 0.93
C ASP A 318 10.61 -4.20 1.16
N VAL A 319 11.55 -4.26 0.21
CA VAL A 319 12.74 -5.10 0.37
C VAL A 319 13.61 -4.53 1.49
N PRO A 320 13.96 -5.32 2.52
CA PRO A 320 14.77 -4.83 3.64
C PRO A 320 16.05 -4.12 3.18
N GLY A 321 16.30 -2.93 3.72
CA GLY A 321 17.47 -2.11 3.38
C GLY A 321 17.36 -1.31 2.07
N SER A 322 16.23 -1.37 1.35
CA SER A 322 16.03 -0.64 0.08
C SER A 322 15.25 0.67 0.21
N ALA A 323 14.61 0.93 1.36
CA ALA A 323 13.78 2.12 1.60
C ALA A 323 14.57 3.41 1.88
N GLY A 324 15.87 3.33 2.12
CA GLY A 324 16.72 4.48 2.42
C GLY A 324 16.91 5.43 1.23
N VAL A 325 17.37 6.64 1.50
CA VAL A 325 17.67 7.64 0.44
C VAL A 325 19.10 7.47 -0.10
N LEU A 326 20.05 7.21 0.80
CA LEU A 326 21.48 7.10 0.49
C LEU A 326 21.89 5.65 0.39
N ASN A 327 22.82 5.35 -0.52
CA ASN A 327 23.41 4.01 -0.69
C ASN A 327 22.40 2.89 -1.02
N CYS A 328 21.13 3.22 -1.28
CA CYS A 328 20.08 2.29 -1.66
C CYS A 328 19.78 2.40 -3.17
N PRO A 329 19.14 1.38 -3.79
CA PRO A 329 18.60 1.50 -5.14
C PRO A 329 17.67 2.72 -5.28
N LEU A 330 17.81 3.44 -6.38
CA LEU A 330 17.05 4.67 -6.65
C LEU A 330 15.64 4.41 -7.18
N LEU A 331 15.41 3.19 -7.66
CA LEU A 331 14.15 2.66 -8.12
C LEU A 331 14.00 1.22 -7.63
N LEU A 332 12.79 0.90 -7.17
CA LEU A 332 12.31 -0.46 -6.99
C LEU A 332 11.06 -0.63 -7.87
N ILE A 333 11.03 -1.69 -8.67
CA ILE A 333 9.88 -2.02 -9.52
C ILE A 333 9.41 -3.44 -9.19
N GLN A 334 8.11 -3.63 -9.02
CA GLN A 334 7.48 -4.93 -8.87
C GLN A 334 6.46 -5.11 -9.99
N VAL A 335 6.55 -6.24 -10.72
CA VAL A 335 5.55 -6.64 -11.71
C VAL A 335 4.84 -7.88 -11.20
N THR A 336 3.54 -7.75 -10.95
CA THR A 336 2.70 -8.80 -10.37
C THR A 336 1.66 -9.27 -11.40
N ARG A 337 1.73 -10.54 -11.81
CA ARG A 337 0.74 -11.13 -12.73
C ARG A 337 -0.56 -11.45 -11.98
N LEU A 338 -1.70 -11.22 -12.62
CA LEU A 338 -3.02 -11.45 -12.03
C LEU A 338 -3.76 -12.60 -12.72
N LYS A 339 -4.69 -13.23 -11.99
CA LYS A 339 -5.49 -14.36 -12.47
C LYS A 339 -6.32 -14.04 -13.72
N CYS A 340 -6.71 -12.79 -13.92
CA CYS A 340 -7.47 -12.35 -15.10
C CYS A 340 -6.61 -12.10 -16.35
N GLY A 341 -5.29 -12.37 -16.30
CA GLY A 341 -4.35 -12.10 -17.39
C GLY A 341 -3.93 -10.63 -17.50
N GLY A 342 -4.44 -9.75 -16.64
CA GLY A 342 -3.88 -8.42 -16.40
C GLY A 342 -2.66 -8.49 -15.48
N PHE A 343 -2.06 -7.34 -15.20
CA PHE A 343 -0.94 -7.23 -14.28
C PHE A 343 -0.94 -5.90 -13.52
N LEU A 344 -0.21 -5.88 -12.41
CA LEU A 344 0.11 -4.68 -11.64
C LEU A 344 1.58 -4.34 -11.84
N PHE A 345 1.84 -3.05 -12.06
CA PHE A 345 3.17 -2.47 -12.05
C PHE A 345 3.28 -1.53 -10.85
N GLY A 346 4.02 -1.98 -9.84
CA GLY A 346 4.34 -1.20 -8.65
C GLY A 346 5.72 -0.57 -8.78
N LEU A 347 5.86 0.68 -8.40
CA LEU A 347 7.13 1.40 -8.43
C LEU A 347 7.33 2.21 -7.17
N ARG A 348 8.56 2.19 -6.65
CA ARG A 348 9.02 3.09 -5.59
C ARG A 348 10.19 3.91 -6.12
N LEU A 349 10.03 5.23 -6.16
CA LEU A 349 10.99 6.17 -6.72
C LEU A 349 11.63 7.01 -5.63
N ASN A 350 12.96 7.08 -5.57
CA ASN A 350 13.66 8.10 -4.80
C ASN A 350 13.37 9.49 -5.38
N HIS A 351 12.59 10.31 -4.65
CA HIS A 351 11.99 11.54 -5.19
C HIS A 351 13.04 12.62 -5.53
N THR A 352 14.24 12.54 -4.97
CA THR A 352 15.35 13.45 -5.34
C THR A 352 15.82 13.24 -6.79
N MET A 353 15.50 12.10 -7.40
CA MET A 353 15.86 11.81 -8.78
C MET A 353 14.93 12.45 -9.80
N SER A 354 13.63 12.56 -9.53
CA SER A 354 12.69 13.17 -10.47
C SER A 354 11.35 13.51 -9.83
N ASP A 355 10.69 14.52 -10.39
CA ASP A 355 9.29 14.80 -10.15
C ASP A 355 8.37 13.92 -11.03
N ALA A 356 7.05 14.12 -10.94
CA ALA A 356 6.07 13.36 -11.71
C ALA A 356 6.27 13.46 -13.24
N SER A 357 6.72 14.62 -13.75
CA SER A 357 7.02 14.79 -15.17
C SER A 357 8.25 13.99 -15.60
N GLY A 358 9.30 13.97 -14.77
CA GLY A 358 10.47 13.12 -15.00
C GLY A 358 10.11 11.63 -14.95
N LEU A 359 9.34 11.20 -13.94
CA LEU A 359 8.87 9.82 -13.85
C LEU A 359 8.06 9.40 -15.08
N ALA A 360 7.13 10.23 -15.54
CA ALA A 360 6.35 9.96 -16.74
C ALA A 360 7.23 9.84 -18.00
N GLN A 361 8.27 10.68 -18.13
CA GLN A 361 9.23 10.58 -19.22
C GLN A 361 10.01 9.26 -19.17
N PHE A 362 10.46 8.83 -17.98
CA PHE A 362 11.13 7.54 -17.81
C PHE A 362 10.21 6.37 -18.16
N LEU A 363 8.98 6.35 -17.64
CA LEU A 363 8.02 5.27 -17.92
C LEU A 363 7.61 5.22 -19.40
N THR A 364 7.51 6.39 -20.05
CA THR A 364 7.31 6.46 -21.51
C THR A 364 8.46 5.81 -22.26
N ALA A 365 9.71 6.09 -21.87
CA ALA A 365 10.89 5.47 -22.47
C ALA A 365 10.91 3.94 -22.24
N VAL A 366 10.55 3.46 -21.05
CA VAL A 366 10.40 2.01 -20.80
C VAL A 366 9.35 1.41 -21.71
N GLY A 367 8.20 2.07 -21.88
CA GLY A 367 7.16 1.65 -22.81
C GLY A 367 7.61 1.62 -24.27
N GLU A 368 8.41 2.59 -24.70
CA GLU A 368 9.02 2.62 -26.03
C GLU A 368 9.95 1.42 -26.24
N MET A 369 10.84 1.11 -25.29
CA MET A 369 11.73 -0.06 -25.37
C MET A 369 10.94 -1.38 -25.36
N ALA A 370 9.90 -1.48 -24.54
CA ALA A 370 9.01 -2.65 -24.48
C ALA A 370 8.32 -2.93 -25.84
N ARG A 371 8.06 -1.88 -26.63
CA ARG A 371 7.52 -1.98 -27.99
C ARG A 371 8.60 -2.08 -29.08
N GLY A 372 9.87 -2.25 -28.71
CA GLY A 372 10.97 -2.48 -29.65
C GLY A 372 11.64 -1.23 -30.21
N ALA A 373 11.47 -0.06 -29.57
CA ALA A 373 12.28 1.11 -29.91
C ALA A 373 13.76 0.87 -29.57
N THR A 374 14.67 1.47 -30.33
CA THR A 374 16.12 1.35 -30.09
C THR A 374 16.69 2.50 -29.26
N ALA A 375 15.93 3.58 -29.08
CA ALA A 375 16.29 4.78 -28.32
C ALA A 375 15.01 5.52 -27.88
N PRO A 376 15.03 6.25 -26.75
CA PRO A 376 13.88 7.03 -26.32
C PRO A 376 13.59 8.17 -27.29
N LEU A 377 12.31 8.45 -27.55
CA LEU A 377 11.90 9.57 -28.40
C LEU A 377 12.33 10.92 -27.83
N VAL A 378 12.32 11.04 -26.50
CA VAL A 378 12.78 12.23 -25.76
C VAL A 378 13.99 11.83 -24.90
N PRO A 379 15.23 12.11 -25.35
CA PRO A 379 16.43 11.82 -24.57
C PRO A 379 16.42 12.54 -23.21
N ALA A 380 16.95 11.87 -22.18
CA ALA A 380 17.16 12.49 -20.88
C ALA A 380 18.31 13.52 -20.95
N VAL A 381 18.03 14.74 -20.49
CA VAL A 381 19.00 15.85 -20.41
C VAL A 381 19.35 16.06 -18.94
N TRP A 382 20.56 15.63 -18.56
CA TRP A 382 21.04 15.64 -17.17
C TRP A 382 21.73 16.96 -16.76
N GLU A 383 21.42 18.06 -17.44
CA GLU A 383 21.98 19.40 -17.20
C GLU A 383 21.40 20.04 -15.92
N ARG A 384 21.47 19.33 -14.79
CA ARG A 384 20.90 19.74 -13.49
C ARG A 384 21.50 21.03 -12.95
N TYR A 385 22.70 21.40 -13.41
CA TYR A 385 23.37 22.63 -13.01
C TYR A 385 22.57 23.90 -13.35
N VAL A 386 21.62 23.84 -14.31
CA VAL A 386 20.75 24.98 -14.63
C VAL A 386 19.86 25.40 -13.45
N LEU A 387 19.61 24.50 -12.49
CA LEU A 387 18.86 24.75 -11.26
C LEU A 387 19.76 24.77 -10.01
N ASN A 388 21.08 24.96 -10.17
CA ASN A 388 21.95 25.24 -9.03
C ASN A 388 21.81 26.69 -8.57
N ALA A 389 22.18 26.93 -7.31
CA ALA A 389 22.30 28.25 -6.75
C ALA A 389 23.32 29.10 -7.53
N ARG A 390 23.11 30.41 -7.50
CA ARG A 390 24.08 31.40 -7.99
C ARG A 390 25.37 31.32 -7.18
N ASN A 391 26.46 31.81 -7.76
CA ASN A 391 27.72 32.00 -7.06
C ASN A 391 28.12 33.49 -7.07
N PRO A 392 28.11 34.19 -5.92
CA PRO A 392 27.73 33.69 -4.58
C PRO A 392 26.21 33.47 -4.45
N PRO A 393 25.77 32.54 -3.57
CA PRO A 393 24.35 32.33 -3.31
C PRO A 393 23.67 33.60 -2.78
N ARG A 394 22.52 33.96 -3.35
CA ARG A 394 21.77 35.16 -2.93
C ARG A 394 20.27 34.89 -2.92
N VAL A 395 19.67 34.96 -1.73
CA VAL A 395 18.22 34.92 -1.54
C VAL A 395 17.64 36.30 -1.86
N THR A 396 16.69 36.34 -2.79
CA THR A 396 16.08 37.58 -3.32
C THR A 396 14.57 37.62 -3.12
N CYS A 397 13.96 36.49 -2.77
CA CYS A 397 12.54 36.35 -2.46
C CYS A 397 12.32 35.98 -0.99
N THR A 398 11.13 36.29 -0.47
CA THR A 398 10.66 35.77 0.81
C THR A 398 10.16 34.33 0.61
N HIS A 399 10.77 33.40 1.33
CA HIS A 399 10.42 31.98 1.30
C HIS A 399 9.67 31.58 2.57
N ARG A 400 8.37 31.88 2.62
CA ARG A 400 7.54 31.60 3.82
C ARG A 400 7.37 30.11 4.09
N GLU A 401 7.62 29.29 3.07
CA GLU A 401 7.60 27.84 3.15
C GLU A 401 8.79 27.29 3.93
N TYR A 402 9.81 28.11 4.19
CA TYR A 402 11.02 27.78 4.96
C TYR A 402 11.20 28.72 6.18
N GLU A 403 10.11 29.30 6.68
CA GLU A 403 10.11 30.08 7.92
C GLU A 403 10.28 29.15 9.13
N GLU A 404 11.24 29.46 9.99
CA GLU A 404 11.41 28.79 11.27
C GLU A 404 10.31 29.28 12.23
N ILE A 405 9.51 28.34 12.74
CA ILE A 405 8.52 28.61 13.78
C ILE A 405 9.08 28.05 15.10
N ALA A 406 9.13 28.88 16.14
CA ALA A 406 9.50 28.43 17.48
C ALA A 406 8.43 27.45 18.01
N ASP A 407 8.79 26.17 18.09
CA ASP A 407 8.28 25.07 18.93
C ASP A 407 6.76 25.09 19.27
N ASN A 408 5.97 24.01 19.10
CA ASN A 408 6.17 22.74 19.79
C ASN A 408 5.09 21.72 19.38
N LYS A 409 5.48 20.45 19.24
CA LYS A 409 4.60 19.27 19.09
C LYS A 409 3.70 19.29 17.85
N ALA A 410 4.25 18.96 16.68
CA ALA A 410 3.43 18.22 15.72
C ALA A 410 3.02 16.93 16.45
N THR A 411 1.76 16.81 16.84
CA THR A 411 1.23 15.58 17.40
C THR A 411 1.38 14.54 16.31
N ILE A 412 2.38 13.67 16.42
CA ILE A 412 2.44 12.45 15.62
C ILE A 412 1.26 11.63 16.12
N ILE A 413 0.11 11.80 15.48
CA ILE A 413 -1.06 10.95 15.74
C ILE A 413 -0.63 9.54 15.33
N PRO A 414 -0.80 8.54 16.21
CA PRO A 414 -0.45 7.17 15.89
C PRO A 414 -1.08 6.76 14.56
N PRO A 415 -0.35 6.03 13.68
CA PRO A 415 -0.88 5.59 12.39
C PRO A 415 -2.23 4.86 12.49
N ASP A 416 -2.47 4.19 13.64
CA ASP A 416 -3.65 3.37 13.90
C ASP A 416 -4.96 4.17 14.03
N ASP A 417 -4.89 5.49 14.24
CA ASP A 417 -6.07 6.37 14.35
C ASP A 417 -6.40 7.11 13.04
N MET A 418 -5.71 6.78 11.95
CA MET A 418 -5.82 7.48 10.65
C MET A 418 -6.80 6.79 9.71
N ALA A 419 -7.78 7.53 9.21
CA ALA A 419 -8.71 7.05 8.19
C ALA A 419 -8.21 7.40 6.79
N HIS A 420 -8.26 6.44 5.87
CA HIS A 420 -7.94 6.63 4.46
C HIS A 420 -9.21 6.59 3.60
N ARG A 421 -9.43 7.62 2.78
CA ARG A 421 -10.58 7.72 1.88
C ARG A 421 -10.19 8.42 0.58
N SER A 422 -10.71 7.96 -0.55
CA SER A 422 -10.62 8.67 -1.82
C SER A 422 -11.93 9.35 -2.16
N ILE A 423 -11.85 10.51 -2.81
CA ILE A 423 -13.00 11.31 -3.18
C ILE A 423 -12.91 11.64 -4.67
N PHE A 424 -13.96 11.31 -5.39
CA PHE A 424 -14.09 11.63 -6.81
C PHE A 424 -14.78 12.98 -7.01
N PHE A 425 -14.20 13.80 -7.88
CA PHE A 425 -14.73 15.08 -8.33
C PHE A 425 -14.95 15.02 -9.84
N GLY A 426 -16.19 14.80 -10.25
CA GLY A 426 -16.61 14.82 -11.64
C GLY A 426 -17.14 16.19 -12.08
N PRO A 427 -17.68 16.28 -13.31
CA PRO A 427 -18.23 17.52 -13.85
C PRO A 427 -19.30 18.15 -12.95
N SER A 428 -20.14 17.33 -12.32
CA SER A 428 -21.21 17.76 -11.43
C SER A 428 -20.69 18.42 -10.16
N GLU A 429 -19.72 17.79 -9.48
CA GLU A 429 -19.12 18.32 -8.26
C GLU A 429 -18.36 19.62 -8.54
N ILE A 430 -17.58 19.66 -9.62
CA ILE A 430 -16.85 20.87 -10.02
C ILE A 430 -17.81 22.00 -10.40
N SER A 431 -18.92 21.69 -11.08
CA SER A 431 -19.97 22.67 -11.39
C SER A 431 -20.64 23.22 -10.12
N ALA A 432 -20.91 22.36 -9.14
CA ALA A 432 -21.46 22.77 -7.85
C ALA A 432 -20.51 23.73 -7.11
N LEU A 433 -19.23 23.41 -7.02
CA LEU A 433 -18.23 24.29 -6.40
C LEU A 433 -18.09 25.62 -7.15
N ARG A 434 -18.16 25.60 -8.49
CA ARG A 434 -18.07 26.81 -9.31
C ARG A 434 -19.21 27.81 -9.03
N LYS A 435 -20.40 27.34 -8.66
CA LYS A 435 -21.54 28.20 -8.28
C LYS A 435 -21.30 28.99 -6.98
N LEU A 436 -20.37 28.54 -6.13
CA LEU A 436 -20.00 29.24 -4.89
C LEU A 436 -19.02 30.39 -5.13
N ILE A 437 -18.43 30.46 -6.33
CA ILE A 437 -17.38 31.43 -6.64
C ILE A 437 -18.03 32.76 -7.05
N PRO A 438 -17.61 33.90 -6.48
CA PRO A 438 -18.17 35.19 -6.83
C PRO A 438 -17.86 35.56 -8.30
N PRO A 439 -18.72 36.35 -8.98
CA PRO A 439 -18.61 36.60 -10.42
C PRO A 439 -17.25 37.14 -10.89
N HIS A 440 -16.59 37.99 -10.09
CA HIS A 440 -15.28 38.55 -10.43
C HIS A 440 -14.14 37.51 -10.41
N LEU A 441 -14.35 36.34 -9.80
CA LEU A 441 -13.42 35.20 -9.79
C LEU A 441 -13.89 34.04 -10.67
N SER A 442 -14.93 34.23 -11.50
CA SER A 442 -15.53 33.18 -12.33
C SER A 442 -14.55 32.48 -13.29
N HIS A 443 -13.50 33.19 -13.73
CA HIS A 443 -12.41 32.66 -14.55
C HIS A 443 -11.33 31.96 -13.70
N CYS A 444 -11.72 30.96 -12.92
CA CYS A 444 -10.82 30.11 -12.14
C CYS A 444 -10.78 28.68 -12.70
N SER A 445 -9.61 28.06 -12.56
CA SER A 445 -9.34 26.67 -12.94
C SER A 445 -9.93 25.68 -11.93
N THR A 446 -10.17 24.44 -12.39
CA THR A 446 -10.60 23.33 -11.52
C THR A 446 -9.64 23.13 -10.35
N PHE A 447 -8.33 23.19 -10.60
CA PHE A 447 -7.29 23.11 -9.56
C PHE A 447 -7.51 24.17 -8.47
N GLU A 448 -7.71 25.44 -8.85
CA GLU A 448 -7.86 26.55 -7.89
C GLU A 448 -9.12 26.41 -7.02
N ILE A 449 -10.25 26.08 -7.65
CA ILE A 449 -11.52 25.90 -6.92
C ILE A 449 -11.43 24.71 -5.96
N LEU A 450 -10.93 23.57 -6.45
CA LEU A 450 -10.83 22.35 -5.67
C LEU A 450 -9.85 22.53 -4.50
N THR A 451 -8.68 23.11 -4.75
CA THR A 451 -7.68 23.38 -3.71
C THR A 451 -8.24 24.30 -2.62
N ALA A 452 -8.92 25.39 -3.01
CA ALA A 452 -9.53 26.31 -2.05
C ALA A 452 -10.59 25.62 -1.18
N CYS A 453 -11.49 24.85 -1.82
CA CYS A 453 -12.51 24.08 -1.13
C CYS A 453 -11.90 23.07 -0.14
N LEU A 454 -10.97 22.24 -0.61
CA LEU A 454 -10.34 21.21 0.22
C LEU A 454 -9.52 21.82 1.36
N TRP A 455 -8.87 22.97 1.14
CA TRP A 455 -8.12 23.65 2.19
C TRP A 455 -9.05 24.18 3.30
N ILE A 456 -10.20 24.74 2.95
CA ILE A 456 -11.22 25.17 3.91
C ILE A 456 -11.78 23.95 4.66
N CYS A 457 -12.27 22.93 3.95
CA CYS A 457 -12.85 21.73 4.56
C CYS A 457 -11.85 21.04 5.50
N ARG A 458 -10.59 20.88 5.08
CA ARG A 458 -9.53 20.28 5.91
C ARG A 458 -9.27 21.11 7.15
N THR A 459 -9.20 22.44 7.02
CA THR A 459 -8.96 23.33 8.17
C THR A 459 -10.10 23.25 9.18
N ILE A 460 -11.36 23.30 8.73
CA ILE A 460 -12.54 23.16 9.62
C ILE A 460 -12.53 21.80 10.31
N ALA A 461 -12.25 20.74 9.56
CA ALA A 461 -12.22 19.37 10.07
C ALA A 461 -11.17 19.16 11.16
N LEU A 462 -10.00 19.80 11.04
CA LEU A 462 -8.92 19.69 12.02
C LEU A 462 -9.17 20.51 13.30
N GLN A 463 -10.10 21.47 13.28
CA GLN A 463 -10.45 22.33 14.42
C GLN A 463 -9.24 22.96 15.15
N PRO A 464 -8.26 23.55 14.42
CA PRO A 464 -7.15 24.26 15.06
C PRO A 464 -7.63 25.52 15.78
N ASP A 465 -6.76 26.09 16.63
CA ASP A 465 -6.99 27.41 17.23
C ASP A 465 -7.26 28.47 16.12
N PRO A 466 -8.25 29.37 16.28
CA PRO A 466 -8.58 30.35 15.25
C PRO A 466 -7.42 31.27 14.82
N THR A 467 -6.41 31.47 15.67
CA THR A 467 -5.20 32.26 15.38
C THR A 467 -4.09 31.44 14.74
N ALA A 468 -4.21 30.11 14.71
CA ALA A 468 -3.22 29.23 14.11
C ALA A 468 -3.04 29.54 12.62
N GLU A 469 -1.79 29.62 12.18
CA GLU A 469 -1.45 29.79 10.77
C GLU A 469 -1.64 28.49 10.00
N MET A 470 -2.46 28.56 8.96
CA MET A 470 -2.71 27.50 8.01
C MET A 470 -2.01 27.86 6.71
N ARG A 471 -1.26 26.92 6.14
CA ARG A 471 -0.45 27.14 4.94
C ARG A 471 -0.96 26.26 3.82
N ILE A 472 -1.10 26.82 2.63
CA ILE A 472 -1.33 26.06 1.40
C ILE A 472 -0.07 26.11 0.55
N ILE A 473 0.50 24.95 0.25
CA ILE A 473 1.67 24.83 -0.65
C ILE A 473 1.20 24.18 -1.95
N CYS A 474 1.38 24.90 -3.06
CA CYS A 474 1.11 24.39 -4.40
C CYS A 474 2.43 24.01 -5.08
N LEU A 475 2.56 22.78 -5.56
CA LEU A 475 3.68 22.37 -6.41
C LEU A 475 3.43 22.89 -7.83
N VAL A 476 4.28 23.80 -8.32
CA VAL A 476 4.12 24.40 -9.64
C VAL A 476 5.31 24.06 -10.52
N ASN A 477 5.04 23.41 -11.66
CA ASN A 477 6.05 23.10 -12.67
C ASN A 477 6.66 24.40 -13.22
N ALA A 478 7.98 24.51 -13.10
CA ALA A 478 8.77 25.68 -13.46
C ALA A 478 9.44 25.56 -14.84
N ARG A 479 9.43 24.38 -15.49
CA ARG A 479 10.16 24.14 -16.76
C ARG A 479 9.80 25.16 -17.85
N GLY A 480 8.52 25.52 -17.97
CA GLY A 480 8.03 26.51 -18.93
C GLY A 480 8.14 27.98 -18.48
N LYS A 481 8.77 28.26 -17.34
CA LYS A 481 8.87 29.60 -16.74
C LYS A 481 10.22 30.28 -17.01
N PHE A 482 11.19 29.55 -17.55
CA PHE A 482 12.50 30.05 -17.93
C PHE A 482 12.47 30.67 -19.33
N ASN A 483 13.44 31.54 -19.61
CA ASN A 483 13.65 32.09 -20.96
C ASN A 483 15.12 31.93 -21.42
N PRO A 484 15.42 30.95 -22.31
CA PRO A 484 14.50 29.99 -22.90
C PRO A 484 13.96 28.96 -21.88
N PRO A 485 12.83 28.28 -22.15
CA PRO A 485 12.35 27.19 -21.30
C PRO A 485 13.40 26.12 -21.06
N LEU A 486 13.29 25.37 -19.96
CA LEU A 486 14.15 24.21 -19.73
C LEU A 486 14.01 23.21 -20.89
N PRO A 487 15.10 22.50 -21.26
CA PRO A 487 15.07 21.53 -22.35
C PRO A 487 13.91 20.54 -22.21
N ARG A 488 13.29 20.14 -23.33
CA ARG A 488 12.16 19.20 -23.34
C ARG A 488 12.46 17.90 -22.57
N GLY A 489 13.71 17.44 -22.62
CA GLY A 489 14.17 16.24 -21.91
C GLY A 489 14.81 16.49 -20.54
N TYR A 490 14.75 17.70 -19.98
CA TYR A 490 15.35 18.03 -18.68
C TYR A 490 14.93 17.03 -17.61
N TYR A 491 15.93 16.35 -17.04
CA TYR A 491 15.71 15.24 -16.11
C TYR A 491 16.16 15.57 -14.69
N GLY A 492 15.18 15.63 -13.79
CA GLY A 492 15.29 16.05 -12.40
C GLY A 492 13.96 16.62 -11.92
N ASN A 493 13.95 17.20 -10.73
CA ASN A 493 12.86 18.01 -10.22
C ASN A 493 12.94 19.39 -10.89
N GLY A 494 11.80 19.87 -11.39
CA GLY A 494 11.67 21.16 -12.08
C GLY A 494 10.42 21.89 -11.64
N PHE A 495 10.16 21.94 -10.33
CA PHE A 495 9.04 22.64 -9.71
C PHE A 495 9.51 23.43 -8.50
N GLY A 496 8.68 24.35 -8.00
CA GLY A 496 8.87 24.95 -6.68
C GLY A 496 7.65 24.82 -5.78
N LEU A 497 7.87 25.07 -4.50
CA LEU A 497 6.87 25.04 -3.44
C LEU A 497 6.37 26.46 -3.19
N LEU A 498 5.18 26.79 -3.69
CA LEU A 498 4.63 28.13 -3.57
C LEU A 498 3.61 28.15 -2.45
N VAL A 499 3.83 29.04 -1.47
CA VAL A 499 3.02 29.08 -0.26
C VAL A 499 2.20 30.35 -0.15
N GLU A 500 0.99 30.20 0.36
CA GLU A 500 0.24 31.30 0.98
C GLU A 500 -0.25 30.87 2.37
N VAL A 501 -0.46 31.86 3.23
CA VAL A 501 -0.79 31.65 4.64
C VAL A 501 -2.04 32.44 4.99
N ALA A 502 -2.94 31.80 5.72
CA ALA A 502 -4.13 32.41 6.33
C ALA A 502 -4.26 31.92 7.78
N THR A 503 -4.97 32.63 8.62
CA THR A 503 -5.36 32.07 9.92
C THR A 503 -6.52 31.10 9.75
N ALA A 504 -6.62 30.10 10.64
CA ALA A 504 -7.76 29.19 10.65
C ALA A 504 -9.10 29.93 10.76
N GLY A 505 -9.16 30.97 11.61
CA GLY A 505 -10.33 31.82 11.79
C GLY A 505 -10.76 32.57 10.53
N GLU A 506 -9.82 32.96 9.67
CA GLU A 506 -10.13 33.53 8.36
C GLU A 506 -10.74 32.49 7.42
N LEU A 507 -10.18 31.28 7.36
CA LEU A 507 -10.71 30.20 6.53
C LEU A 507 -12.10 29.72 6.98
N PHE A 508 -12.42 29.84 8.28
CA PHE A 508 -13.75 29.52 8.81
C PHE A 508 -14.83 30.55 8.46
N LYS A 509 -14.46 31.84 8.40
CA LYS A 509 -15.42 32.94 8.38
C LYS A 509 -15.55 33.60 7.01
N LYS A 510 -14.48 33.64 6.23
CA LYS A 510 -14.45 34.30 4.91
C LYS A 510 -15.05 33.38 3.84
N PRO A 511 -15.65 33.95 2.77
CA PRO A 511 -16.17 33.14 1.67
C PRO A 511 -15.05 32.40 0.92
N ILE A 512 -15.40 31.32 0.21
CA ILE A 512 -14.44 30.52 -0.59
C ILE A 512 -13.57 31.35 -1.53
N GLY A 513 -14.08 32.48 -2.03
CA GLY A 513 -13.33 33.42 -2.86
C GLY A 513 -12.01 33.88 -2.24
N TYR A 514 -11.95 34.05 -0.90
CA TYR A 514 -10.73 34.42 -0.20
C TYR A 514 -9.65 33.34 -0.30
N ALA A 515 -9.99 32.09 0.00
CA ALA A 515 -9.05 30.98 -0.13
C ALA A 515 -8.63 30.77 -1.60
N LEU A 516 -9.56 30.97 -2.55
CA LEU A 516 -9.29 30.87 -3.97
C LEU A 516 -8.29 31.95 -4.45
N GLU A 517 -8.41 33.19 -3.97
CA GLU A 517 -7.45 34.26 -4.28
C GLU A 517 -6.05 33.93 -3.77
N LEU A 518 -5.93 33.37 -2.56
CA LEU A 518 -4.66 32.91 -2.02
C LEU A 518 -4.06 31.78 -2.88
N VAL A 519 -4.85 30.78 -3.26
CA VAL A 519 -4.37 29.70 -4.14
C VAL A 519 -3.92 30.25 -5.50
N ARG A 520 -4.68 31.17 -6.08
CA ARG A 520 -4.31 31.85 -7.33
C ARG A 520 -3.01 32.62 -7.19
N LYS A 521 -2.83 33.33 -6.08
CA LYS A 521 -1.62 34.09 -5.76
C LYS A 521 -0.42 33.16 -5.63
N ALA A 522 -0.53 32.08 -4.85
CA ALA A 522 0.51 31.06 -4.72
C ALA A 522 0.97 30.56 -6.11
N LYS A 523 0.03 30.13 -6.96
CA LYS A 523 0.33 29.63 -8.30
C LYS A 523 0.98 30.68 -9.21
N ALA A 524 0.55 31.95 -9.10
CA ALA A 524 1.07 33.04 -9.92
C ALA A 524 2.49 33.48 -9.54
N SER A 525 2.92 33.23 -8.30
CA SER A 525 4.23 33.63 -7.78
C SER A 525 5.42 32.87 -8.40
N MET A 526 5.17 31.76 -9.11
CA MET A 526 6.22 30.96 -9.72
C MET A 526 6.90 31.69 -10.89
N THR A 527 8.17 32.02 -10.70
CA THR A 527 9.06 32.67 -11.67
C THR A 527 10.45 32.01 -11.65
N GLU A 528 11.25 32.24 -12.69
CA GLU A 528 12.66 31.84 -12.71
C GLU A 528 13.44 32.40 -11.51
N GLU A 529 13.20 33.67 -11.15
CA GLU A 529 13.84 34.32 -10.00
C GLU A 529 13.49 33.63 -8.68
N TYR A 530 12.22 33.26 -8.50
CA TYR A 530 11.77 32.58 -7.28
C TYR A 530 12.52 31.25 -7.10
N LEU A 531 12.63 30.43 -8.16
CA LEU A 531 13.31 29.15 -8.08
C LEU A 531 14.83 29.30 -7.85
N GLN A 532 15.45 30.31 -8.46
CA GLN A 532 16.87 30.65 -8.23
C GLN A 532 17.13 31.15 -6.80
N SER A 533 16.19 31.92 -6.23
CA SER A 533 16.21 32.32 -4.83
C SER A 533 16.09 31.11 -3.90
N THR A 534 15.19 30.16 -4.19
CA THR A 534 15.05 28.91 -3.44
C THR A 534 16.34 28.09 -3.48
N ALA A 535 16.96 27.91 -4.65
CA ALA A 535 18.23 27.21 -4.78
C ALA A 535 19.32 27.86 -3.91
N SER A 536 19.42 29.19 -3.91
CA SER A 536 20.34 29.93 -3.06
C SER A 536 20.05 29.74 -1.56
N LEU A 537 18.76 29.69 -1.17
CA LEU A 537 18.35 29.40 0.20
C LEU A 537 18.80 28.00 0.64
N MET A 538 18.64 26.99 -0.22
CA MET A 538 19.06 25.62 0.07
C MET A 538 20.56 25.53 0.35
N VAL A 539 21.37 26.27 -0.41
CA VAL A 539 22.82 26.33 -0.16
C VAL A 539 23.14 27.07 1.14
N LEU A 540 22.55 28.25 1.38
CA LEU A 540 22.88 29.08 2.54
C LEU A 540 22.39 28.51 3.88
N ARG A 541 21.25 27.81 3.89
CA ARG A 541 20.64 27.25 5.10
C ARG A 541 20.83 25.74 5.25
N GLY A 542 21.64 25.11 4.40
CA GLY A 542 21.93 23.68 4.49
C GLY A 542 20.72 22.77 4.23
N ARG A 543 19.90 23.12 3.23
CA ARG A 543 18.69 22.39 2.78
C ARG A 543 17.68 22.20 3.91
N PRO A 544 17.07 23.28 4.41
CA PRO A 544 16.08 23.18 5.48
C PRO A 544 14.85 22.40 5.02
N LEU A 545 14.17 21.73 5.96
CA LEU A 545 12.82 21.24 5.74
C LEU A 545 11.85 22.43 5.64
N PHE A 546 10.83 22.30 4.79
CA PHE A 546 9.75 23.27 4.77
C PHE A 546 8.97 23.25 6.08
N THR A 547 8.28 24.34 6.39
CA THR A 547 7.45 24.45 7.59
C THR A 547 6.30 23.43 7.54
N VAL A 548 6.29 22.46 8.47
CA VAL A 548 5.28 21.39 8.55
C VAL A 548 3.98 21.81 9.26
N PRO A 549 4.01 22.53 10.40
CA PRO A 549 2.78 22.87 11.13
C PRO A 549 1.78 23.68 10.30
N GLY A 550 0.51 23.23 10.31
CA GLY A 550 -0.58 23.88 9.58
C GLY A 550 -0.49 23.76 8.05
N THR A 551 0.52 23.08 7.52
CA THR A 551 0.74 22.95 6.08
C THR A 551 -0.18 21.91 5.44
N TYR A 552 -0.71 22.28 4.30
CA TYR A 552 -1.38 21.42 3.36
C TYR A 552 -0.72 21.55 1.99
N ILE A 553 -0.15 20.47 1.48
CA ILE A 553 0.54 20.42 0.19
C ILE A 553 -0.40 19.84 -0.86
N VAL A 554 -0.46 20.46 -2.03
CA VAL A 554 -1.26 19.95 -3.15
C VAL A 554 -0.38 19.79 -4.38
N SER A 555 -0.43 18.58 -4.94
CA SER A 555 0.26 18.22 -6.18
C SER A 555 -0.75 17.77 -7.23
N ASP A 556 -0.79 18.47 -8.37
CA ASP A 556 -1.64 18.10 -9.50
C ASP A 556 -0.91 17.13 -10.42
N LEU A 557 -1.35 15.86 -10.45
CA LEU A 557 -0.83 14.84 -11.35
C LEU A 557 -1.66 14.75 -12.65
N GLY A 558 -2.67 15.61 -12.81
CA GLY A 558 -3.61 15.65 -13.92
C GLY A 558 -2.98 15.72 -15.32
N ARG A 559 -1.75 16.25 -15.39
CA ARG A 559 -0.99 16.43 -16.63
C ARG A 559 0.33 15.66 -16.66
N ALA A 560 0.59 14.83 -15.65
CA ALA A 560 1.80 14.04 -15.60
C ALA A 560 1.74 12.87 -16.60
N GLY A 561 0.55 12.30 -16.84
CA GLY A 561 0.37 11.17 -17.76
C GLY A 561 0.96 9.87 -17.21
N LEU A 562 0.88 9.66 -15.88
CA LEU A 562 1.40 8.44 -15.26
C LEU A 562 0.62 7.20 -15.74
N GLU A 563 -0.63 7.34 -16.14
CA GLU A 563 -1.46 6.29 -16.73
C GLU A 563 -1.13 6.00 -18.20
N LYS A 564 -0.34 6.85 -18.86
CA LYS A 564 -0.01 6.75 -20.30
C LYS A 564 1.21 5.88 -20.60
N ALA A 565 1.79 5.26 -19.58
CA ALA A 565 2.88 4.31 -19.77
C ALA A 565 2.33 3.04 -20.44
N ASP A 566 2.53 2.89 -21.74
CA ASP A 566 2.10 1.71 -22.48
C ASP A 566 3.31 0.78 -22.72
N PHE A 567 3.25 -0.44 -22.20
CA PHE A 567 4.29 -1.48 -22.38
C PHE A 567 3.97 -2.46 -23.54
N GLY A 568 2.93 -2.17 -24.33
CA GLY A 568 2.31 -3.05 -25.32
C GLY A 568 0.87 -3.45 -24.97
N TRP A 569 0.45 -3.25 -23.71
CA TRP A 569 -0.90 -3.57 -23.21
C TRP A 569 -1.89 -2.38 -23.28
N GLY A 570 -1.45 -1.23 -23.79
CA GLY A 570 -2.20 0.03 -23.78
C GLY A 570 -1.99 0.84 -22.49
N ASP A 571 -2.78 1.90 -22.34
CA ASP A 571 -2.77 2.74 -21.14
C ASP A 571 -3.15 1.94 -19.88
N ALA A 572 -2.57 2.33 -18.74
CA ALA A 572 -2.99 1.81 -17.44
C ALA A 572 -4.43 2.25 -17.13
N ILE A 573 -5.23 1.36 -16.54
CA ILE A 573 -6.59 1.68 -16.10
C ILE A 573 -6.63 2.51 -14.81
N TYR A 574 -5.51 2.51 -14.09
CA TYR A 574 -5.19 3.42 -13.00
C TYR A 574 -3.68 3.64 -13.05
N GLY A 575 -3.22 4.88 -12.86
CA GLY A 575 -1.80 5.22 -12.75
C GLY A 575 -1.63 6.41 -11.82
N GLY A 576 -1.10 6.18 -10.61
CA GLY A 576 -1.02 7.23 -9.60
C GLY A 576 -0.42 6.78 -8.29
N VAL A 577 -0.52 7.64 -7.27
CA VAL A 577 0.02 7.38 -5.94
C VAL A 577 -0.66 6.18 -5.28
N ALA A 578 0.12 5.30 -4.69
CA ALA A 578 -0.39 4.07 -4.09
C ALA A 578 -1.25 4.33 -2.83
N LYS A 579 -0.95 5.42 -2.12
CA LYS A 579 -1.65 5.84 -0.89
C LYS A 579 -1.62 7.36 -0.73
N ALA A 580 -2.56 7.87 0.06
CA ALA A 580 -2.52 9.25 0.56
C ALA A 580 -1.32 9.46 1.50
N VAL A 581 -0.79 10.67 1.56
CA VAL A 581 0.23 11.06 2.55
C VAL A 581 -0.50 11.55 3.80
N PRO A 582 -0.27 10.94 4.98
CA PRO A 582 -0.96 11.30 6.22
C PRO A 582 -0.89 12.79 6.52
N GLU A 583 -2.06 13.42 6.61
CA GLU A 583 -2.34 14.84 6.88
C GLU A 583 -1.72 15.87 5.93
N LEU A 584 -0.54 15.63 5.37
CA LEU A 584 0.32 16.65 4.81
C LEU A 584 0.01 16.96 3.34
N ALA A 585 -0.25 15.95 2.51
CA ALA A 585 -0.30 16.15 1.05
C ALA A 585 -1.47 15.42 0.37
N SER A 586 -2.07 16.11 -0.60
CA SER A 586 -3.07 15.55 -1.51
C SER A 586 -2.57 15.56 -2.95
N PHE A 587 -2.88 14.47 -3.67
CA PHE A 587 -2.57 14.32 -5.09
C PHE A 587 -3.85 14.32 -5.91
N TYR A 588 -3.89 15.12 -6.96
CA TYR A 588 -5.00 15.11 -7.92
C TYR A 588 -4.67 14.12 -9.02
N VAL A 589 -5.33 12.97 -8.99
CA VAL A 589 -5.08 11.86 -9.92
C VAL A 589 -6.19 11.84 -10.96
N PRO A 590 -5.88 11.85 -12.28
CA PRO A 590 -6.85 11.59 -13.33
C PRO A 590 -7.65 10.32 -13.05
N PHE A 591 -8.96 10.38 -13.21
CA PHE A 591 -9.80 9.24 -12.91
C PHE A 591 -11.07 9.21 -13.74
N THR A 592 -11.42 8.04 -14.27
CA THR A 592 -12.69 7.80 -14.94
C THR A 592 -13.55 6.89 -14.07
N ASN A 593 -14.76 7.35 -13.72
CA ASN A 593 -15.66 6.56 -12.88
C ASN A 593 -16.41 5.47 -13.68
N LYS A 594 -17.22 4.64 -13.01
CA LYS A 594 -17.99 3.56 -13.65
C LYS A 594 -18.94 4.03 -14.75
N LYS A 595 -19.39 5.28 -14.67
CA LYS A 595 -20.31 5.87 -15.65
C LYS A 595 -19.57 6.36 -16.89
N GLY A 596 -18.24 6.22 -16.94
CA GLY A 596 -17.40 6.77 -18.00
C GLY A 596 -17.19 8.27 -17.89
N GLU A 597 -17.45 8.87 -16.72
CA GLU A 597 -17.21 10.30 -16.50
C GLU A 597 -15.77 10.51 -16.05
N ASP A 598 -15.05 11.32 -16.81
CA ASP A 598 -13.71 11.76 -16.46
C ASP A 598 -13.76 12.82 -15.36
N GLY A 599 -12.84 12.72 -14.41
CA GLY A 599 -12.73 13.61 -13.27
C GLY A 599 -11.41 13.44 -12.54
N ILE A 600 -11.41 13.84 -11.27
CA ILE A 600 -10.23 13.81 -10.41
C ILE A 600 -10.55 12.97 -9.17
N VAL A 601 -9.70 12.01 -8.86
CA VAL A 601 -9.73 11.36 -7.54
C VAL A 601 -8.67 11.98 -6.63
N VAL A 602 -9.06 12.29 -5.40
CA VAL A 602 -8.18 12.86 -4.37
C VAL A 602 -8.15 11.92 -3.17
N PRO A 603 -7.03 11.23 -2.93
CA PRO A 603 -6.83 10.42 -1.74
C PRO A 603 -6.56 11.32 -0.52
N PHE A 604 -7.28 11.09 0.58
CA PHE A 604 -7.10 11.74 1.87
C PHE A 604 -6.72 10.73 2.96
N CYS A 605 -5.87 11.18 3.88
CA CYS A 605 -5.55 10.50 5.12
C CYS A 605 -5.57 11.53 6.25
N LEU A 606 -6.55 11.41 7.14
CA LEU A 606 -6.80 12.31 8.27
C LEU A 606 -7.16 11.47 9.50
N PRO A 607 -7.01 11.99 10.72
CA PRO A 607 -7.51 11.33 11.93
C PRO A 607 -9.00 10.98 11.76
N ALA A 608 -9.42 9.78 12.16
CA ALA A 608 -10.76 9.28 11.86
C ALA A 608 -11.89 10.27 12.24
N PRO A 609 -11.88 10.93 13.42
CA PRO A 609 -12.88 11.96 13.74
C PRO A 609 -12.84 13.19 12.83
N ALA A 610 -11.64 13.58 12.37
CA ALA A 610 -11.48 14.69 11.43
C ALA A 610 -11.96 14.29 10.03
N MET A 611 -11.75 13.05 9.60
CA MET A 611 -12.24 12.54 8.32
C MET A 611 -13.77 12.65 8.22
N GLU A 612 -14.51 12.23 9.26
CA GLU A 612 -15.98 12.33 9.27
C GLU A 612 -16.46 13.79 9.18
N ARG A 613 -15.82 14.71 9.92
CA ARG A 613 -16.11 16.14 9.82
C ARG A 613 -15.80 16.69 8.43
N PHE A 614 -14.66 16.29 7.86
CA PHE A 614 -14.23 16.71 6.54
C PHE A 614 -15.27 16.38 5.46
N PHE A 615 -15.80 15.15 5.47
CA PHE A 615 -16.86 14.76 4.53
C PHE A 615 -18.13 15.56 4.72
N LYS A 616 -18.54 15.80 5.97
CA LYS A 616 -19.72 16.62 6.26
C LYS A 616 -19.57 18.05 5.71
N GLU A 617 -18.42 18.69 5.92
CA GLU A 617 -18.14 20.03 5.40
C GLU A 617 -18.11 20.05 3.87
N LEU A 618 -17.47 19.05 3.25
CA LEU A 618 -17.39 18.94 1.80
C LEU A 618 -18.78 18.76 1.17
N GLU A 619 -19.61 17.86 1.73
CA GLU A 619 -20.99 17.68 1.29
C GLU A 619 -21.82 18.96 1.43
N GLY A 620 -21.63 19.70 2.54
CA GLY A 620 -22.28 20.99 2.77
C GLY A 620 -21.93 21.99 1.67
N MET A 621 -20.64 22.10 1.31
CA MET A 621 -20.19 22.94 0.19
C MET A 621 -20.79 22.49 -1.14
N LEU A 622 -20.76 21.20 -1.45
CA LEU A 622 -21.31 20.67 -2.72
C LEU A 622 -22.83 20.88 -2.85
N LYS A 623 -23.57 20.88 -1.73
CA LYS A 623 -25.01 21.16 -1.68
C LYS A 623 -25.35 22.66 -1.69
N GLY A 624 -24.34 23.55 -1.63
CA GLY A 624 -24.55 25.00 -1.49
C GLY A 624 -25.05 25.42 -0.12
N GLN A 625 -24.91 24.56 0.89
CA GLN A 625 -25.34 24.75 2.27
C GLN A 625 -24.11 25.01 3.15
N LEU A 626 -23.41 26.12 2.93
CA LEU A 626 -22.59 26.67 4.00
C LEU A 626 -23.57 27.36 4.96
N GLY A 627 -23.65 26.82 6.18
CA GLY A 627 -24.68 27.11 7.18
C GLY A 627 -25.22 28.53 7.12
N SER A 628 -26.54 28.64 7.00
CA SER A 628 -27.26 29.84 7.39
C SER A 628 -26.79 30.26 8.79
N ASP A 629 -26.77 31.57 9.05
CA ASP A 629 -26.29 32.13 10.31
C ASP A 629 -26.96 31.55 11.58
N GLU A 630 -28.03 30.74 11.43
CA GLU A 630 -28.69 30.02 12.51
C GLU A 630 -27.91 28.81 13.06
N GLU A 631 -27.07 28.10 12.29
CA GLU A 631 -26.29 26.97 12.84
C GLU A 631 -24.96 27.38 13.48
N LYS A 632 -24.39 28.53 13.09
CA LYS A 632 -23.19 29.10 13.74
C LYS A 632 -23.44 29.50 15.21
N SER A 633 -24.71 29.63 15.61
CA SER A 633 -25.14 29.91 16.98
C SER A 633 -24.90 28.75 17.96
N LYS A 634 -24.74 27.51 17.47
CA LYS A 634 -24.54 26.33 18.35
C LYS A 634 -23.11 26.14 18.87
N PHE A 635 -22.13 26.86 18.34
CA PHE A 635 -20.78 26.93 18.91
C PHE A 635 -20.57 28.25 19.67
N LYS A 636 -21.43 28.52 20.65
CA LYS A 636 -21.11 29.49 21.70
C LYS A 636 -20.19 28.83 22.72
N LEU A 637 -18.97 29.37 22.79
CA LEU A 637 -18.02 29.32 23.90
C LEU A 637 -18.62 28.83 25.23
N SER A 638 -18.22 27.66 25.70
CA SER A 638 -18.19 27.37 27.14
C SER A 638 -16.88 27.93 27.70
N SER A 639 -16.84 29.24 27.91
CA SER A 639 -15.85 29.87 28.78
C SER A 639 -16.46 29.99 30.17
N SER A 640 -16.11 29.08 31.08
CA SER A 640 -16.10 29.34 32.53
C SER A 640 -15.62 28.12 33.32
N LEU A 641 -14.48 28.31 34.00
CA LEU A 641 -13.86 27.55 35.09
C LEU A 641 -13.15 26.24 34.74
#